data_AF-A0A1F9L1J9-F1
#
_entry.id   AF-A0A1F9L1J9-F1
#
_cell.length_a   1.000
_cell.length_b   1.000
_cell.length_c   1.000
_cell.angle_alpha   90.00
_cell.angle_beta   90.00
_cell.angle_gamma   90.00
#
_symmetry.space_group_name_H-M   'P 1'
#
loop_
_entity.id
_entity.type
_entity.pdbx_description
1 polymer ?
#
loop_
_entity_poly.entity_id
_entity_poly.type
_entity_poly.pdbx_seq_one_letter_code
_entity_poly.pdbx_strand_id
1 'polypeptide(L)'
;MLDTDTKRRIDTARDIFKNAYLPYRDPETLRAFLKIIDEFNYDHSERLGDAFEYLLSVLGSQGDAGQFRTPRHIIDFMVEVLDPKKTETVLDPACGTAGFLISSYKHILKANSSPPSPSGRGAGGEGDLLTPDERGRLAANFKGYDISPDMVRLSLVNLYLHGFADPHIVEYDTLTSEERWNEFADVILANPPFMSPKGGIKPHKRFSIQAKRSEVLFVDYMAEHLTPTGRAGIIVPEGIIFQSQTAYKALRKLLVENALVAVVSLPAGCFNPYSGVKTSILILDKSLAKAADTIAFFKVENDGFGLGAQRRAFDKNDLPQVQAELTAYLQALRAKASTESILAVTSTAQIVPKEKIAANGDYNLSGERYREGGAKTNIFPLVRIADVCTVNPRKSQLAELKQDIRVSFVPMADLNEHRIAFQPNGEKQLSEVSTSYTYFEDNDVLLAKVTPCFENGKAGIARGLLNGIGFGSSEFYVLRSNGQVLPEWIYFCVMHPIFRDSAVAQMTGTGGLQRVPRDYVENFQISLPPLEVQKEVVAEIEGYQKVINGARAVLDHYRPHIPIHPDWPMVAIEDLVANEKHGLKAGPFGSSLKKECYVKAGYKIYGQEQVIRCDINYGDYYINEEKFRELESCKVKAGDVLISLVGTYGKILIVPEKHEPGIINPRLLKITLDKQKILATYFVEAFRQETVTEQVANLSYGGTMDILSLKVLKSLKIPLPPLATQQAIVAEIEAEQALVAANRELITRFEQKIQATLARVWGGETEGGPQ
;
A
#
# COMPACT_ATOMS: atom_id res chain seq x y z
N MET A 1 10.04 52.72 -19.41
CA MET A 1 10.06 51.25 -19.59
C MET A 1 10.60 50.68 -18.30
N LEU A 2 9.93 49.69 -17.70
CA LEU A 2 10.49 48.96 -16.56
C LEU A 2 11.77 48.26 -17.02
N ASP A 3 12.80 48.19 -16.17
CA ASP A 3 13.98 47.38 -16.48
C ASP A 3 13.58 45.89 -16.56
N THR A 4 14.41 45.10 -17.25
CA THR A 4 14.13 43.68 -17.51
C THR A 4 14.01 42.84 -16.24
N ASP A 5 14.72 43.17 -15.16
CA ASP A 5 14.66 42.45 -13.88
C ASP A 5 13.36 42.75 -13.14
N THR A 6 12.96 44.02 -13.10
CA THR A 6 11.68 44.46 -12.55
C THR A 6 10.50 43.82 -13.30
N LYS A 7 10.59 43.71 -14.62
CA LYS A 7 9.56 43.04 -15.43
C LYS A 7 9.45 41.54 -15.09
N ARG A 8 10.59 40.84 -14.96
CA ARG A 8 10.62 39.42 -14.59
C ARG A 8 9.99 39.17 -13.23
N ARG A 9 10.35 39.96 -12.21
CA ARG A 9 9.76 39.84 -10.87
C ARG A 9 8.24 40.04 -10.86
N ILE A 10 7.73 40.97 -11.67
CA ILE A 10 6.28 41.19 -11.82
C ILE A 10 5.60 39.99 -12.48
N ASP A 11 6.24 39.39 -13.48
CA ASP A 11 5.71 38.22 -14.17
C ASP A 11 5.72 36.99 -13.23
N THR A 12 6.81 36.75 -12.49
CA THR A 12 6.86 35.70 -11.45
C THR A 12 5.79 35.89 -10.37
N ALA A 13 5.61 37.12 -9.87
CA ALA A 13 4.56 37.41 -8.90
C ALA A 13 3.16 37.16 -9.49
N ARG A 14 2.93 37.52 -10.76
CA ARG A 14 1.67 37.24 -11.45
C ARG A 14 1.41 35.74 -11.51
N ASP A 15 2.42 34.93 -11.82
CA ASP A 15 2.28 33.48 -11.93
C ASP A 15 2.04 32.82 -10.55
N ILE A 16 2.72 33.27 -9.49
CA ILE A 16 2.48 32.81 -8.11
C ILE A 16 1.03 33.07 -7.68
N PHE A 17 0.48 34.25 -7.97
CA PHE A 17 -0.88 34.62 -7.54
C PHE A 17 -1.98 34.28 -8.57
N LYS A 18 -1.63 33.74 -9.73
CA LYS A 18 -2.58 33.37 -10.78
C LYS A 18 -3.57 32.34 -10.25
N ASN A 19 -4.87 32.66 -10.25
CA ASN A 19 -5.95 31.82 -9.71
C ASN A 19 -5.81 31.47 -8.20
N ALA A 20 -5.05 32.26 -7.42
CA ALA A 20 -5.00 32.11 -5.97
C ALA A 20 -6.33 32.56 -5.35
N TYR A 21 -6.84 31.80 -4.38
CA TYR A 21 -8.03 32.16 -3.61
C TYR A 21 -7.72 32.09 -2.12
N LEU A 22 -8.34 32.95 -1.32
CA LEU A 22 -8.26 32.85 0.14
C LEU A 22 -9.29 31.82 0.63
N PRO A 23 -8.87 30.73 1.31
CA PRO A 23 -9.79 29.73 1.84
C PRO A 23 -10.52 30.19 3.12
N TYR A 24 -10.15 31.35 3.68
CA TYR A 24 -10.72 31.89 4.91
C TYR A 24 -12.08 32.52 4.66
N ARG A 25 -13.13 31.98 5.30
CA ARG A 25 -14.49 32.55 5.28
C ARG A 25 -14.77 33.49 6.44
N ASP A 26 -13.99 33.38 7.52
CA ASP A 26 -14.15 34.17 8.74
C ASP A 26 -13.09 35.29 8.81
N PRO A 27 -13.51 36.58 8.92
CA PRO A 27 -12.59 37.71 8.99
C PRO A 27 -11.69 37.73 10.23
N GLU A 28 -12.15 37.20 11.37
CA GLU A 28 -11.36 37.22 12.62
C GLU A 28 -10.17 36.26 12.52
N THR A 29 -10.40 35.06 11.99
CA THR A 29 -9.36 34.06 11.72
C THR A 29 -8.30 34.61 10.75
N LEU A 30 -8.73 35.28 9.67
CA LEU A 30 -7.79 35.91 8.73
C LEU A 30 -6.96 37.01 9.41
N ARG A 31 -7.58 37.85 10.25
CA ARG A 31 -6.88 38.91 10.98
C ARG A 31 -5.88 38.35 11.99
N ALA A 32 -6.23 37.29 12.71
CA ALA A 32 -5.33 36.60 13.63
C ALA A 32 -4.11 36.01 12.89
N PHE A 33 -4.34 35.39 11.74
CA PHE A 33 -3.27 34.83 10.90
C PHE A 33 -2.34 35.94 10.37
N LEU A 34 -2.89 37.03 9.84
CA LEU A 34 -2.10 38.16 9.35
C LEU A 34 -1.25 38.81 10.44
N LYS A 35 -1.76 38.88 11.68
CA LYS A 35 -1.00 39.39 12.82
C LYS A 35 0.23 38.52 13.13
N ILE A 36 0.09 37.19 13.09
CA ILE A 36 1.23 36.27 13.30
C ILE A 36 2.28 36.44 12.20
N ILE A 37 1.86 36.64 10.95
CA ILE A 37 2.80 36.89 9.84
C ILE A 37 3.50 38.25 10.02
N ASP A 38 2.79 39.29 10.43
CA ASP A 38 3.34 40.64 10.66
C ASP A 38 4.39 40.67 11.79
N GLU A 39 4.24 39.78 12.79
CA GLU A 39 5.21 39.59 13.87
C GLU A 39 6.50 38.87 13.40
N PHE A 40 6.50 38.29 12.20
CA PHE A 40 7.63 37.52 11.66
C PHE A 40 8.63 38.43 10.94
N ASN A 41 9.77 38.71 11.57
CA ASN A 41 10.85 39.48 10.96
C ASN A 41 11.93 38.54 10.39
N TYR A 42 12.39 38.78 9.16
CA TYR A 42 13.38 37.92 8.49
C TYR A 42 14.51 38.74 7.87
N ASP A 43 15.74 38.41 8.27
CA ASP A 43 16.93 39.17 7.88
C ASP A 43 17.67 38.50 6.69
N HIS A 44 17.36 37.23 6.41
CA HIS A 44 18.03 36.39 5.40
C HIS A 44 17.03 35.48 4.67
N SER A 45 16.95 35.60 3.34
CA SER A 45 16.01 34.84 2.49
C SER A 45 16.25 33.33 2.53
N GLU A 46 17.49 32.87 2.70
CA GLU A 46 17.84 31.44 2.74
C GLU A 46 17.24 30.72 3.95
N ARG A 47 17.31 31.34 5.15
CA ARG A 47 16.71 30.76 6.37
C ARG A 47 15.19 30.63 6.25
N LEU A 48 14.57 31.54 5.51
CA LEU A 48 13.14 31.48 5.20
C LEU A 48 12.82 30.35 4.22
N GLY A 49 13.67 30.13 3.22
CA GLY A 49 13.60 28.98 2.31
C GLY A 49 13.71 27.64 3.05
N ASP A 50 14.70 27.49 3.93
CA ASP A 50 14.88 26.26 4.71
C ASP A 50 13.71 26.03 5.69
N ALA A 51 13.17 27.09 6.30
CA ALA A 51 11.97 27.00 7.14
C ALA A 51 10.72 26.60 6.34
N PHE A 52 10.58 27.12 5.11
CA PHE A 52 9.50 26.75 4.19
C PHE A 52 9.57 25.27 3.80
N GLU A 53 10.77 24.76 3.47
CA GLU A 53 11.01 23.34 3.22
C GLU A 53 10.66 22.46 4.43
N TYR A 54 11.04 22.90 5.64
CA TYR A 54 10.67 22.19 6.86
C TYR A 54 9.14 22.13 7.04
N LEU A 55 8.43 23.23 6.86
CA LEU A 55 6.97 23.26 6.94
C LEU A 55 6.32 22.35 5.89
N LEU A 56 6.82 22.35 4.65
CA LEU A 56 6.36 21.45 3.60
C LEU A 56 6.56 19.98 3.98
N SER A 57 7.65 19.64 4.66
CA SER A 57 7.90 18.28 5.15
C SER A 57 6.93 17.85 6.26
N VAL A 58 6.48 18.78 7.11
CA VAL A 58 5.51 18.49 8.17
C VAL A 58 4.08 18.40 7.60
N LEU A 59 3.71 19.32 6.70
CA LEU A 59 2.37 19.38 6.09
C LEU A 59 2.10 18.21 5.14
N GLY A 60 3.13 17.68 4.47
CA GLY A 60 3.01 16.51 3.58
C GLY A 60 2.63 15.19 4.26
N SER A 61 2.61 15.15 5.60
CA SER A 61 2.15 13.97 6.37
C SER A 61 0.62 13.80 6.40
N GLN A 62 -0.15 14.79 5.92
CA GLN A 62 -1.61 14.78 5.91
C GLN A 62 -2.19 14.43 4.52
N GLY A 63 -2.06 13.15 4.13
CA GLY A 63 -3.17 12.40 3.52
C GLY A 63 -3.68 12.71 2.11
N ASP A 64 -3.16 13.67 1.35
CA ASP A 64 -3.59 13.83 -0.06
C ASP A 64 -2.93 12.77 -0.96
N ALA A 65 -3.75 11.81 -1.39
CA ALA A 65 -3.35 10.66 -2.18
C ALA A 65 -2.65 11.07 -3.50
N GLY A 66 -1.32 10.91 -3.55
CA GLY A 66 -0.54 10.98 -4.80
C GLY A 66 0.64 11.95 -4.81
N GLN A 67 0.86 12.75 -3.76
CA GLN A 67 2.00 13.68 -3.70
C GLN A 67 3.19 13.05 -2.98
N PHE A 68 3.99 12.27 -3.71
CA PHE A 68 5.21 11.66 -3.17
C PHE A 68 6.30 12.72 -2.98
N ARG A 69 6.75 12.95 -1.75
CA ARG A 69 7.92 13.79 -1.45
C ARG A 69 9.18 12.94 -1.40
N THR A 70 10.28 13.49 -1.91
CA THR A 70 11.59 12.83 -1.86
C THR A 70 12.34 13.29 -0.61
N PRO A 71 12.85 12.37 0.24
CA PRO A 71 13.66 12.73 1.39
C PRO A 71 14.92 13.49 0.99
N ARG A 72 15.30 14.50 1.77
CA ARG A 72 16.36 15.45 1.41
C ARG A 72 17.72 14.79 1.20
N HIS A 73 18.10 13.85 2.06
CA HIS A 73 19.36 13.12 1.96
C HIS A 73 19.44 12.24 0.70
N ILE A 74 18.30 11.76 0.18
CA ILE A 74 18.24 11.03 -1.10
C ILE A 74 18.40 11.99 -2.29
N ILE A 75 17.78 13.18 -2.22
CA ILE A 75 17.97 14.23 -3.21
C ILE A 75 19.45 14.60 -3.30
N ASP A 76 20.06 14.93 -2.16
CA ASP A 76 21.44 15.38 -2.10
C ASP A 76 22.40 14.27 -2.56
N PHE A 77 22.18 13.00 -2.16
CA PHE A 77 22.92 11.85 -2.68
C PHE A 77 22.88 11.77 -4.22
N MET A 78 21.70 11.88 -4.83
CA MET A 78 21.56 11.82 -6.30
C MET A 78 22.24 13.00 -7.00
N VAL A 79 22.12 14.20 -6.44
CA VAL A 79 22.76 15.41 -6.96
C VAL A 79 24.28 15.29 -6.90
N GLU A 80 24.83 14.79 -5.80
CA GLU A 80 26.28 14.62 -5.64
C GLU A 80 26.83 13.52 -6.58
N VAL A 81 26.07 12.46 -6.84
CA VAL A 81 26.45 11.41 -7.80
C VAL A 81 26.45 11.93 -9.24
N LEU A 82 25.41 12.67 -9.64
CA LEU A 82 25.34 13.22 -11.00
C LEU A 82 26.23 14.45 -11.18
N ASP A 83 26.51 15.20 -10.11
CA ASP A 83 27.44 16.32 -10.11
C ASP A 83 27.17 17.35 -11.23
N PRO A 84 25.99 18.02 -11.23
CA PRO A 84 25.62 19.01 -12.23
C PRO A 84 26.59 20.20 -12.24
N LYS A 85 26.85 20.77 -13.42
CA LYS A 85 27.83 21.85 -13.64
C LYS A 85 27.16 23.16 -14.04
N LYS A 86 27.85 24.28 -13.79
CA LYS A 86 27.34 25.64 -14.02
C LYS A 86 26.93 25.96 -15.47
N THR A 87 27.40 25.20 -16.45
CA THR A 87 27.07 25.35 -17.87
C THR A 87 26.00 24.40 -18.37
N GLU A 88 25.54 23.47 -17.54
CA GLU A 88 24.62 22.40 -17.94
C GLU A 88 23.16 22.80 -17.67
N THR A 89 22.25 22.32 -18.52
CA THR A 89 20.80 22.46 -18.29
C THR A 89 20.32 21.33 -17.38
N VAL A 90 19.59 21.68 -16.31
CA VAL A 90 18.99 20.75 -15.35
C VAL A 90 17.48 20.76 -15.50
N LEU A 91 16.88 19.58 -15.67
CA LEU A 91 15.43 19.40 -15.82
C LEU A 91 14.87 18.42 -14.79
N ASP A 92 13.76 18.78 -14.16
CA ASP A 92 12.90 17.86 -13.41
C ASP A 92 11.48 17.85 -14.02
N PRO A 93 11.10 16.81 -14.79
CA PRO A 93 9.81 16.75 -15.47
C PRO A 93 8.62 16.33 -14.57
N ALA A 94 8.84 16.19 -13.26
CA ALA A 94 7.83 15.92 -12.25
C ALA A 94 8.24 16.60 -10.92
N CYS A 95 8.43 17.92 -10.98
CA CYS A 95 9.26 18.64 -10.01
C CYS A 95 8.66 18.81 -8.61
N GLY A 96 7.34 18.71 -8.44
CA GLY A 96 6.70 18.89 -7.14
C GLY A 96 7.06 20.22 -6.49
N THR A 97 7.81 20.19 -5.38
CA THR A 97 8.31 21.39 -4.69
C THR A 97 9.66 21.90 -5.20
N ALA A 98 10.20 21.34 -6.28
CA ALA A 98 11.49 21.67 -6.88
C ALA A 98 12.73 21.32 -6.02
N GLY A 99 12.64 20.31 -5.15
CA GLY A 99 13.74 19.90 -4.27
C GLY A 99 15.04 19.53 -5.01
N PHE A 100 14.94 18.79 -6.14
CA PHE A 100 16.10 18.44 -6.97
C PHE A 100 16.76 19.67 -7.63
N LEU A 101 15.96 20.63 -8.09
CA LEU A 101 16.46 21.86 -8.72
C LEU A 101 17.20 22.73 -7.69
N ILE A 102 16.63 22.88 -6.49
CA ILE A 102 17.24 23.64 -5.38
C ILE A 102 18.55 22.97 -4.94
N SER A 103 18.55 21.65 -4.73
CA SER A 103 19.76 20.92 -4.33
C SER A 103 20.86 21.02 -5.39
N SER A 104 20.51 20.86 -6.67
CA SER A 104 21.45 21.03 -7.78
C SER A 104 22.04 22.43 -7.86
N TYR A 105 21.23 23.47 -7.62
CA TYR A 105 21.71 24.85 -7.57
C TYR A 105 22.68 25.08 -6.40
N LYS A 106 22.31 24.64 -5.20
CA LYS A 106 23.19 24.70 -4.01
C LYS A 106 24.51 23.94 -4.25
N HIS A 107 24.46 22.77 -4.89
CA HIS A 107 25.66 21.99 -5.27
C HIS A 107 26.60 22.78 -6.20
N ILE A 108 26.06 23.43 -7.24
CA ILE A 108 26.85 24.24 -8.16
C ILE A 108 27.44 25.45 -7.45
N LEU A 109 26.69 26.14 -6.58
CA LEU A 109 27.21 27.27 -5.80
C LEU A 109 28.36 26.82 -4.91
N LYS A 110 28.19 25.73 -4.16
CA LYS A 110 29.21 25.15 -3.28
C LYS A 110 30.49 24.78 -4.04
N ALA A 111 30.35 24.16 -5.22
CA ALA A 111 31.48 23.80 -6.07
C ALA A 111 32.21 25.02 -6.68
N ASN A 112 31.58 26.20 -6.69
CA ASN A 112 32.13 27.45 -7.17
C ASN A 112 32.25 28.49 -6.04
N SER A 113 32.53 28.03 -4.81
CA SER A 113 32.80 28.89 -3.65
C SER A 113 34.27 28.81 -3.26
N SER A 114 34.84 29.92 -2.81
CA SER A 114 36.17 29.96 -2.21
C SER A 114 36.22 29.10 -0.94
N PRO A 115 37.34 28.40 -0.67
CA PRO A 115 37.49 27.65 0.57
C PRO A 115 37.40 28.58 1.79
N PRO A 116 36.83 28.11 2.92
CA PRO A 116 36.68 28.93 4.11
C PRO A 116 38.04 29.43 4.62
N SER A 117 38.16 30.74 4.86
CA SER A 117 39.38 31.36 5.38
C SER A 117 39.74 30.81 6.77
N PRO A 118 40.98 30.36 7.02
CA PRO A 118 41.42 29.85 8.34
C PRO A 118 41.27 30.85 9.49
N SER A 119 41.21 32.15 9.17
CA SER A 119 41.10 33.23 10.15
C SER A 119 39.67 33.67 10.49
N GLY A 120 38.65 33.08 9.85
CA GLY A 120 37.24 33.44 10.04
C GLY A 120 36.86 34.86 9.59
N ARG A 121 37.82 35.66 9.08
CA ARG A 121 37.59 36.99 8.50
C ARG A 121 37.78 36.91 6.99
N GLY A 122 36.68 37.16 6.26
CA GLY A 122 36.65 37.12 4.79
C GLY A 122 36.30 35.74 4.22
N ALA A 123 35.23 35.11 4.69
CA ALA A 123 34.66 33.99 3.95
C ALA A 123 34.08 34.54 2.63
N GLY A 124 34.59 34.08 1.49
CA GLY A 124 33.95 34.29 0.20
C GLY A 124 32.49 33.81 0.28
N GLY A 125 31.56 34.59 -0.25
CA GLY A 125 30.14 34.23 -0.25
C GLY A 125 29.87 32.97 -1.07
N GLU A 126 28.71 32.34 -0.89
CA GLU A 126 28.33 31.19 -1.71
C GLU A 126 28.32 31.57 -3.21
N GLY A 127 29.03 30.77 -4.00
CA GLY A 127 29.21 30.98 -5.43
C GLY A 127 30.00 32.24 -5.79
N ASP A 128 30.92 32.71 -4.94
CA ASP A 128 31.77 33.89 -5.18
C ASP A 128 32.75 33.72 -6.34
N LEU A 129 33.07 32.48 -6.74
CA LEU A 129 33.88 32.19 -7.93
C LEU A 129 33.08 32.25 -9.24
N LEU A 130 31.76 32.43 -9.16
CA LEU A 130 30.92 32.64 -10.35
C LEU A 130 31.00 34.10 -10.79
N THR A 131 31.29 34.30 -12.08
CA THR A 131 31.16 35.62 -12.69
C THR A 131 29.70 36.07 -12.71
N PRO A 132 29.39 37.39 -12.76
CA PRO A 132 28.01 37.88 -12.88
C PRO A 132 27.24 37.25 -14.04
N ASP A 133 27.89 37.05 -15.19
CA ASP A 133 27.29 36.42 -16.37
C ASP A 133 27.01 34.92 -16.17
N GLU A 134 27.88 34.22 -15.44
CA GLU A 134 27.63 32.82 -15.06
C GLU A 134 26.49 32.71 -14.07
N ARG A 135 26.42 33.60 -13.07
CA ARG A 135 25.34 33.65 -12.10
C ARG A 135 23.99 33.95 -12.77
N GLY A 136 23.96 34.87 -13.73
CA GLY A 136 22.76 35.18 -14.52
C GLY A 136 22.30 34.03 -15.42
N ARG A 137 23.24 33.29 -16.04
CA ARG A 137 22.92 32.11 -16.86
C ARG A 137 22.53 30.89 -16.02
N LEU A 138 23.13 30.73 -14.85
CA LEU A 138 22.90 29.58 -13.98
C LEU A 138 21.42 29.41 -13.64
N ALA A 139 20.72 30.48 -13.26
CA ALA A 139 19.29 30.42 -12.94
C ALA A 139 18.42 30.01 -14.15
N ALA A 140 18.80 30.44 -15.36
CA ALA A 140 18.07 30.11 -16.59
C ALA A 140 18.24 28.66 -17.06
N ASN A 141 19.26 27.97 -16.55
CA ASN A 141 19.54 26.57 -16.90
C ASN A 141 18.65 25.56 -16.14
N PHE A 142 17.89 26.00 -15.15
CA PHE A 142 17.00 25.12 -14.38
C PHE A 142 15.58 25.19 -14.91
N LYS A 143 15.02 24.03 -15.24
CA LYS A 143 13.64 23.90 -15.71
C LYS A 143 12.91 22.84 -14.89
N GLY A 144 11.62 23.03 -14.66
CA GLY A 144 10.78 22.03 -14.01
C GLY A 144 9.36 22.02 -14.54
N TYR A 145 8.75 20.84 -14.56
CA TYR A 145 7.36 20.64 -14.99
C TYR A 145 6.56 20.01 -13.87
N ASP A 146 5.32 20.45 -13.69
CA ASP A 146 4.34 19.75 -12.87
C ASP A 146 2.95 19.92 -13.48
N ILE A 147 2.09 18.91 -13.32
CA ILE A 147 0.70 18.95 -13.82
C ILE A 147 -0.23 19.70 -12.87
N SER A 148 0.13 19.80 -11.58
CA SER A 148 -0.71 20.45 -10.57
C SER A 148 -0.40 21.95 -10.50
N PRO A 149 -1.40 22.83 -10.73
CA PRO A 149 -1.23 24.27 -10.58
C PRO A 149 -0.73 24.67 -9.19
N ASP A 150 -1.14 23.95 -8.14
CA ASP A 150 -0.71 24.22 -6.77
C ASP A 150 0.76 23.86 -6.56
N MET A 151 1.25 22.76 -7.16
CA MET A 151 2.69 22.42 -7.11
C MET A 151 3.54 23.40 -7.88
N VAL A 152 3.07 23.87 -9.04
CA VAL A 152 3.75 24.92 -9.81
C VAL A 152 3.90 26.19 -8.96
N ARG A 153 2.85 26.62 -8.26
CA ARG A 153 2.97 27.79 -7.35
C ARG A 153 3.92 27.54 -6.19
N LEU A 154 3.82 26.39 -5.52
CA LEU A 154 4.67 26.06 -4.38
C LEU A 154 6.14 25.99 -4.77
N SER A 155 6.47 25.38 -5.91
CA SER A 155 7.84 25.32 -6.43
C SER A 155 8.37 26.70 -6.86
N LEU A 156 7.56 27.55 -7.50
CA LEU A 156 7.95 28.93 -7.83
C LEU A 156 8.31 29.73 -6.57
N VAL A 157 7.47 29.67 -5.52
CA VAL A 157 7.76 30.31 -4.23
C VAL A 157 9.04 29.73 -3.61
N ASN A 158 9.17 28.41 -3.62
CA ASN A 158 10.31 27.74 -3.01
C ASN A 158 11.63 28.10 -3.69
N LEU A 159 11.67 28.09 -5.02
CA LEU A 159 12.83 28.51 -5.81
C LEU A 159 13.16 29.98 -5.57
N TYR A 160 12.15 30.85 -5.54
CA TYR A 160 12.35 32.27 -5.26
C TYR A 160 13.00 32.50 -3.89
N LEU A 161 12.51 31.82 -2.83
CA LEU A 161 13.09 31.89 -1.49
C LEU A 161 14.54 31.36 -1.44
N HIS A 162 14.87 30.42 -2.32
CA HIS A 162 16.22 29.87 -2.49
C HIS A 162 17.11 30.64 -3.48
N GLY A 163 16.75 31.88 -3.84
CA GLY A 163 17.61 32.79 -4.59
C GLY A 163 17.48 32.72 -6.11
N PHE A 164 16.50 32.00 -6.65
CA PHE A 164 16.21 32.01 -8.08
C PHE A 164 15.48 33.31 -8.44
N ALA A 165 16.18 34.22 -9.12
CA ALA A 165 15.59 35.49 -9.57
C ALA A 165 14.52 35.31 -10.66
N ASP A 166 14.61 34.23 -11.45
CA ASP A 166 13.72 33.94 -12.58
C ASP A 166 13.48 32.42 -12.67
N PRO A 167 12.61 31.85 -11.81
CA PRO A 167 12.36 30.41 -11.77
C PRO A 167 11.50 29.96 -12.97
N HIS A 168 11.98 28.95 -13.71
CA HIS A 168 11.33 28.44 -14.92
C HIS A 168 10.55 27.14 -14.63
N ILE A 169 9.44 27.26 -13.90
CA ILE A 169 8.50 26.15 -13.68
C ILE A 169 7.25 26.32 -14.56
N VAL A 170 6.84 25.25 -15.23
CA VAL A 170 5.72 25.25 -16.18
C VAL A 170 4.66 24.24 -15.76
N GLU A 171 3.40 24.68 -15.78
CA GLU A 171 2.23 23.79 -15.70
C GLU A 171 2.15 22.96 -16.99
N TYR A 172 2.55 21.69 -16.93
CA TYR A 172 2.72 20.84 -18.11
C TYR A 172 2.46 19.37 -17.77
N ASP A 173 1.59 18.73 -18.55
CA ASP A 173 1.41 17.27 -18.51
C ASP A 173 2.45 16.59 -19.40
N THR A 174 3.52 16.14 -18.76
CA THR A 174 4.66 15.44 -19.38
C THR A 174 4.25 14.23 -20.23
N LEU A 175 3.12 13.59 -19.94
CA LEU A 175 2.75 12.33 -20.59
C LEU A 175 1.74 12.48 -21.72
N THR A 176 0.96 13.57 -21.76
CA THR A 176 -0.11 13.75 -22.75
C THR A 176 0.16 14.87 -23.75
N SER A 177 1.03 15.83 -23.42
CA SER A 177 1.36 16.96 -24.31
C SER A 177 2.64 16.72 -25.11
N GLU A 178 2.68 17.27 -26.33
CA GLU A 178 3.84 17.21 -27.23
C GLU A 178 4.59 18.55 -27.35
N GLU A 179 4.08 19.62 -26.73
CA GLU A 179 4.55 21.01 -26.92
C GLU A 179 6.05 21.16 -26.65
N ARG A 180 6.57 20.43 -25.65
CA ARG A 180 7.96 20.52 -25.21
C ARG A 180 8.80 19.29 -25.54
N TRP A 181 8.32 18.42 -26.45
CA TRP A 181 9.01 17.17 -26.76
C TRP A 181 10.41 17.35 -27.38
N ASN A 182 10.67 18.50 -28.02
CA ASN A 182 11.96 18.78 -28.65
C ASN A 182 12.91 19.55 -27.70
N GLU A 183 12.60 19.61 -26.41
CA GLU A 183 13.50 20.17 -25.40
C GLU A 183 14.37 19.08 -24.79
N PHE A 184 15.66 19.35 -24.64
CA PHE A 184 16.62 18.40 -24.09
C PHE A 184 17.38 19.02 -22.92
N ALA A 185 17.85 18.18 -22.01
CA ALA A 185 18.64 18.59 -20.85
C ALA A 185 19.92 17.74 -20.72
N ASP A 186 20.95 18.34 -20.13
CA ASP A 186 22.21 17.66 -19.85
C ASP A 186 22.10 16.82 -18.58
N VAL A 187 21.32 17.28 -17.60
CA VAL A 187 21.06 16.58 -16.35
C VAL A 187 19.56 16.49 -16.10
N ILE A 188 19.05 15.28 -15.85
CA ILE A 188 17.67 15.06 -15.42
C ILE A 188 17.67 14.41 -14.03
N LEU A 189 16.96 14.99 -13.08
CA LEU A 189 16.81 14.46 -11.72
C LEU A 189 15.33 14.47 -11.37
N ALA A 190 14.75 13.31 -11.05
CA ALA A 190 13.32 13.22 -10.83
C ALA A 190 12.89 12.08 -9.90
N ASN A 191 11.76 12.33 -9.23
CA ASN A 191 10.94 11.31 -8.56
C ASN A 191 9.54 11.31 -9.20
N PRO A 192 9.34 10.65 -10.35
CA PRO A 192 8.05 10.62 -11.03
C PRO A 192 6.98 9.89 -10.20
N PRO A 193 5.69 10.17 -10.43
CA PRO A 193 4.60 9.53 -9.69
C PRO A 193 4.54 8.00 -9.92
N PHE A 194 4.41 7.24 -8.84
CA PHE A 194 4.41 5.77 -8.85
C PHE A 194 3.09 5.12 -9.26
N MET A 195 2.00 5.89 -9.35
CA MET A 195 0.66 5.37 -9.63
C MET A 195 0.05 5.99 -10.87
N SER A 196 -0.52 5.14 -11.71
CA SER A 196 -1.37 5.57 -12.81
C SER A 196 -2.83 5.76 -12.35
N PRO A 197 -3.57 6.75 -12.88
CA PRO A 197 -5.00 6.90 -12.62
C PRO A 197 -5.79 5.63 -12.97
N LYS A 198 -6.94 5.41 -12.32
CA LYS A 198 -7.86 4.30 -12.66
C LYS A 198 -8.28 4.42 -14.12
N GLY A 199 -7.88 3.45 -14.96
CA GLY A 199 -8.09 3.46 -16.41
C GLY A 199 -6.82 3.63 -17.25
N GLY A 200 -5.68 3.94 -16.61
CA GLY A 200 -4.39 4.19 -17.28
C GLY A 200 -4.33 5.55 -17.96
N ILE A 201 -3.14 5.91 -18.44
CA ILE A 201 -2.91 7.17 -19.17
C ILE A 201 -3.11 6.92 -20.67
N LYS A 202 -3.59 7.95 -21.38
CA LYS A 202 -3.61 7.99 -22.84
C LYS A 202 -2.44 8.87 -23.31
N PRO A 203 -1.23 8.32 -23.46
CA PRO A 203 -0.11 9.11 -23.92
C PRO A 203 -0.29 9.49 -25.39
N HIS A 204 0.45 10.51 -25.80
CA HIS A 204 0.62 10.84 -27.21
C HIS A 204 1.54 9.79 -27.90
N LYS A 205 1.76 9.90 -29.23
CA LYS A 205 2.32 8.78 -30.02
C LYS A 205 3.85 8.74 -30.12
N ARG A 206 4.57 9.74 -29.59
CA ARG A 206 6.04 9.85 -29.80
C ARG A 206 6.88 9.05 -28.82
N PHE A 207 6.27 8.47 -27.78
CA PHE A 207 6.95 7.55 -26.87
C PHE A 207 7.52 6.33 -27.62
N SER A 208 8.73 5.94 -27.24
CA SER A 208 9.39 4.76 -27.78
C SER A 208 8.74 3.48 -27.24
N ILE A 209 8.22 3.53 -26.01
CA ILE A 209 7.51 2.43 -25.37
C ILE A 209 5.99 2.67 -25.41
N GLN A 210 5.26 1.76 -26.07
CA GLN A 210 3.81 1.78 -26.06
C GLN A 210 3.28 1.22 -24.73
N ALA A 211 2.96 2.10 -23.80
CA ALA A 211 2.47 1.77 -22.46
C ALA A 211 1.29 2.65 -22.03
N LYS A 212 0.55 2.18 -21.01
CA LYS A 212 -0.51 2.97 -20.33
C LYS A 212 -0.16 3.31 -18.87
N ARG A 213 1.05 2.91 -18.45
CA ARG A 213 1.57 3.04 -17.09
C ARG A 213 2.45 4.29 -17.01
N SER A 214 2.10 5.23 -16.14
CA SER A 214 2.82 6.49 -15.93
C SER A 214 4.30 6.27 -15.66
N GLU A 215 4.61 5.33 -14.77
CA GLU A 215 5.97 5.02 -14.34
C GLU A 215 6.86 4.54 -15.49
N VAL A 216 6.29 3.82 -16.47
CA VAL A 216 7.03 3.38 -17.66
C VAL A 216 7.28 4.56 -18.61
N LEU A 217 6.25 5.37 -18.84
CA LEU A 217 6.30 6.49 -19.78
C LEU A 217 7.22 7.61 -19.28
N PHE A 218 7.24 7.91 -17.99
CA PHE A 218 8.16 8.91 -17.42
C PHE A 218 9.62 8.53 -17.62
N VAL A 219 9.98 7.26 -17.41
CA VAL A 219 11.36 6.79 -17.60
C VAL A 219 11.74 6.82 -19.08
N ASP A 220 10.82 6.45 -19.97
CA ASP A 220 11.00 6.60 -21.43
C ASP A 220 11.22 8.06 -21.84
N TYR A 221 10.35 8.97 -21.36
CA TYR A 221 10.48 10.42 -21.57
C TYR A 221 11.87 10.92 -21.16
N MET A 222 12.28 10.63 -19.93
CA MET A 222 13.56 11.10 -19.40
C MET A 222 14.75 10.53 -20.18
N ALA A 223 14.72 9.25 -20.57
CA ALA A 223 15.77 8.68 -21.40
C ALA A 223 15.83 9.36 -22.79
N GLU A 224 14.70 9.68 -23.39
CA GLU A 224 14.63 10.35 -24.70
C GLU A 224 15.14 11.80 -24.63
N HIS A 225 14.78 12.55 -23.59
CA HIS A 225 15.04 13.99 -23.45
C HIS A 225 16.44 14.33 -22.91
N LEU A 226 17.31 13.34 -22.71
CA LEU A 226 18.73 13.58 -22.46
C LEU A 226 19.46 14.01 -23.74
N THR A 227 20.33 15.01 -23.62
CA THR A 227 21.33 15.32 -24.67
C THR A 227 22.24 14.11 -24.94
N PRO A 228 22.97 14.03 -26.06
CA PRO A 228 23.83 12.88 -26.36
C PRO A 228 24.89 12.54 -25.31
N THR A 229 25.30 13.54 -24.52
CA THR A 229 26.23 13.42 -23.38
C THR A 229 25.52 13.56 -22.03
N GLY A 230 24.19 13.59 -22.05
CA GLY A 230 23.36 13.83 -20.88
C GLY A 230 23.27 12.60 -19.97
N ARG A 231 22.96 12.88 -18.70
CA ARG A 231 22.82 11.90 -17.62
C ARG A 231 21.59 12.15 -16.77
N ALA A 232 21.03 11.09 -16.20
CA ALA A 232 19.85 11.20 -15.35
C ALA A 232 19.95 10.35 -14.09
N GLY A 233 19.26 10.79 -13.05
CA GLY A 233 19.01 10.06 -11.81
C GLY A 233 17.50 10.00 -11.60
N ILE A 234 16.93 8.80 -11.64
CA ILE A 234 15.48 8.62 -11.65
C ILE A 234 15.07 7.65 -10.56
N ILE A 235 14.23 8.10 -9.62
CA ILE A 235 13.62 7.20 -8.64
C ILE A 235 12.47 6.44 -9.31
N VAL A 236 12.49 5.11 -9.19
CA VAL A 236 11.48 4.23 -9.78
C VAL A 236 10.96 3.23 -8.76
N PRO A 237 9.68 2.79 -8.87
CA PRO A 237 9.19 1.68 -8.09
C PRO A 237 9.79 0.36 -8.60
N GLU A 238 9.81 -0.67 -7.75
CA GLU A 238 10.31 -2.01 -8.10
C GLU A 238 9.67 -2.63 -9.35
N GLY A 239 8.47 -2.20 -9.72
CA GLY A 239 7.83 -2.61 -10.96
C GLY A 239 8.73 -2.44 -12.19
N ILE A 240 9.43 -1.30 -12.27
CA ILE A 240 10.39 -1.02 -13.36
C ILE A 240 11.55 -2.00 -13.37
N ILE A 241 11.98 -2.47 -12.20
CA ILE A 241 13.16 -3.33 -12.02
C ILE A 241 12.93 -4.75 -12.55
N PHE A 242 11.77 -5.37 -12.29
CA PHE A 242 11.59 -6.80 -12.59
C PHE A 242 10.25 -7.24 -13.20
N GLN A 243 9.23 -6.38 -13.33
CA GLN A 243 7.93 -6.87 -13.86
C GLN A 243 8.04 -7.48 -15.26
N SER A 244 7.36 -8.59 -15.49
CA SER A 244 7.45 -9.40 -16.71
C SER A 244 6.56 -8.93 -17.87
N GLN A 245 5.72 -7.90 -17.65
CA GLN A 245 4.87 -7.32 -18.69
C GLN A 245 5.70 -6.74 -19.84
N THR A 246 5.19 -6.84 -21.08
CA THR A 246 5.92 -6.50 -22.31
C THR A 246 6.50 -5.08 -22.31
N ALA A 247 5.73 -4.07 -21.86
CA ALA A 247 6.18 -2.69 -21.82
C ALA A 247 7.37 -2.47 -20.86
N TYR A 248 7.38 -3.15 -19.72
CA TYR A 248 8.46 -3.07 -18.74
C TYR A 248 9.74 -3.72 -19.26
N LYS A 249 9.62 -4.90 -19.89
CA LYS A 249 10.76 -5.57 -20.54
C LYS A 249 11.34 -4.73 -21.68
N ALA A 250 10.47 -4.14 -22.50
CA ALA A 250 10.88 -3.27 -23.60
C ALA A 250 11.60 -2.01 -23.10
N LEU A 251 11.08 -1.36 -22.04
CA LEU A 251 11.75 -0.23 -21.40
C LEU A 251 13.12 -0.64 -20.87
N ARG A 252 13.22 -1.72 -20.07
CA ARG A 252 14.52 -2.16 -19.53
C ARG A 252 15.52 -2.49 -20.62
N LYS A 253 15.09 -3.13 -21.71
CA LYS A 253 15.92 -3.36 -22.89
C LYS A 253 16.45 -2.04 -23.46
N LEU A 254 15.56 -1.08 -23.73
CA LEU A 254 15.93 0.24 -24.25
C LEU A 254 16.97 0.93 -23.35
N LEU A 255 16.77 0.87 -22.04
CA LEU A 255 17.67 1.47 -21.05
C LEU A 255 19.04 0.78 -21.05
N VAL A 256 19.09 -0.55 -20.92
CA VAL A 256 20.35 -1.32 -20.89
C VAL A 256 21.18 -1.10 -22.15
N GLU A 257 20.54 -1.00 -23.31
CA GLU A 257 21.21 -0.81 -24.59
C GLU A 257 21.72 0.63 -24.77
N ASN A 258 20.98 1.64 -24.30
CA ASN A 258 21.21 3.03 -24.75
C ASN A 258 21.59 4.04 -23.67
N ALA A 259 21.28 3.79 -22.39
CA ALA A 259 21.38 4.84 -21.38
C ALA A 259 21.78 4.39 -19.97
N LEU A 260 21.45 3.17 -19.53
CA LEU A 260 21.65 2.73 -18.15
C LEU A 260 23.12 2.39 -17.86
N VAL A 261 23.65 2.94 -16.76
CA VAL A 261 25.01 2.66 -16.28
C VAL A 261 25.04 2.09 -14.87
N ALA A 262 24.09 2.46 -14.00
CA ALA A 262 23.99 1.87 -12.66
C ALA A 262 22.56 1.84 -12.12
N VAL A 263 22.32 0.96 -11.16
CA VAL A 263 21.07 0.86 -10.39
C VAL A 263 21.39 0.84 -8.90
N VAL A 264 20.78 1.71 -8.12
CA VAL A 264 20.93 1.76 -6.66
C VAL A 264 19.61 1.32 -6.02
N SER A 265 19.60 0.16 -5.35
CA SER A 265 18.44 -0.34 -4.61
C SER A 265 18.35 0.35 -3.24
N LEU A 266 17.17 0.91 -2.91
CA LEU A 266 16.90 1.56 -1.63
C LEU A 266 16.08 0.65 -0.71
N PRO A 267 16.18 0.80 0.62
CA PRO A 267 15.39 -0.01 1.55
C PRO A 267 13.91 0.37 1.51
N ALA A 268 13.03 -0.61 1.69
CA ALA A 268 11.60 -0.37 1.84
C ALA A 268 11.32 0.54 3.04
N GLY A 269 10.47 1.55 2.88
CA GLY A 269 10.20 2.56 3.92
C GLY A 269 11.15 3.77 3.92
N CYS A 270 12.11 3.85 2.99
CA CYS A 270 12.94 5.06 2.78
C CYS A 270 12.08 6.33 2.55
N PHE A 271 10.90 6.17 1.95
CA PHE A 271 9.96 7.26 1.64
C PHE A 271 8.81 7.38 2.66
N ASN A 272 8.88 6.71 3.81
CA ASN A 272 7.88 6.90 4.87
C ASN A 272 7.96 8.31 5.46
N PRO A 273 6.83 8.86 5.98
CA PRO A 273 5.49 8.28 6.01
C PRO A 273 4.71 8.43 4.69
N TYR A 274 5.30 9.05 3.65
CA TYR A 274 4.61 9.32 2.38
C TYR A 274 4.30 8.05 1.58
N SER A 275 5.23 7.09 1.56
CA SER A 275 5.07 5.81 0.87
C SER A 275 5.95 4.71 1.46
N GLY A 276 5.35 3.54 1.69
CA GLY A 276 6.08 2.32 2.06
C GLY A 276 6.64 1.55 0.86
N VAL A 277 6.40 1.99 -0.37
CA VAL A 277 6.84 1.31 -1.59
C VAL A 277 8.37 1.24 -1.65
N LYS A 278 8.92 0.05 -1.92
CA LYS A 278 10.34 -0.15 -2.20
C LYS A 278 10.68 0.47 -3.56
N THR A 279 11.77 1.22 -3.58
CA THR A 279 12.19 2.03 -4.73
C THR A 279 13.65 1.77 -5.07
N SER A 280 14.05 2.19 -6.27
CA SER A 280 15.44 2.15 -6.72
C SER A 280 15.75 3.40 -7.52
N ILE A 281 17.01 3.77 -7.60
CA ILE A 281 17.49 4.89 -8.42
C ILE A 281 18.15 4.31 -9.67
N LEU A 282 17.65 4.68 -10.84
CA LEU A 282 18.31 4.41 -12.11
C LEU A 282 19.28 5.55 -12.41
N ILE A 283 20.54 5.22 -12.67
CA ILE A 283 21.56 6.16 -13.13
C ILE A 283 21.76 5.94 -14.62
N LEU A 284 21.37 6.94 -15.40
CA LEU A 284 21.53 6.97 -16.85
C LEU A 284 22.68 7.89 -17.24
N ASP A 285 23.43 7.52 -18.26
CA ASP A 285 24.40 8.36 -18.97
C ASP A 285 24.51 7.85 -20.41
N LYS A 286 24.01 8.62 -21.38
CA LYS A 286 23.96 8.20 -22.79
C LYS A 286 25.34 7.96 -23.40
N SER A 287 26.35 8.69 -22.92
CA SER A 287 27.71 8.59 -23.43
C SER A 287 28.42 7.37 -22.86
N LEU A 288 28.32 7.14 -21.55
CA LEU A 288 28.96 6.04 -20.86
C LEU A 288 28.26 4.71 -21.15
N ALA A 289 26.93 4.68 -21.23
CA ALA A 289 26.20 3.45 -21.54
C ALA A 289 26.60 2.88 -22.92
N LYS A 290 26.91 3.72 -23.92
CA LYS A 290 27.39 3.25 -25.23
C LYS A 290 28.84 2.78 -25.21
N ALA A 291 29.64 3.26 -24.26
CA ALA A 291 31.05 2.93 -24.13
C ALA A 291 31.31 1.75 -23.18
N ALA A 292 30.36 1.40 -22.32
CA ALA A 292 30.49 0.38 -21.29
C ALA A 292 29.68 -0.89 -21.63
N ASP A 293 30.32 -2.04 -21.46
CA ASP A 293 29.69 -3.37 -21.60
C ASP A 293 29.14 -3.90 -20.27
N THR A 294 29.20 -3.08 -19.21
CA THR A 294 28.78 -3.46 -17.85
C THR A 294 27.79 -2.46 -17.26
N ILE A 295 27.01 -2.91 -16.28
CA ILE A 295 26.13 -2.09 -15.44
C ILE A 295 26.44 -2.41 -13.98
N ALA A 296 26.58 -1.38 -13.15
CA ALA A 296 26.82 -1.54 -11.72
C ALA A 296 25.50 -1.55 -10.92
N PHE A 297 25.38 -2.46 -9.95
CA PHE A 297 24.26 -2.55 -9.02
C PHE A 297 24.77 -2.28 -7.61
N PHE A 298 24.11 -1.37 -6.90
CA PHE A 298 24.42 -1.02 -5.52
C PHE A 298 23.22 -1.33 -4.64
N LYS A 299 23.46 -1.74 -3.40
CA LYS A 299 22.41 -1.98 -2.40
C LYS A 299 22.63 -1.08 -1.20
N VAL A 300 21.65 -0.23 -0.91
CA VAL A 300 21.57 0.54 0.33
C VAL A 300 20.66 -0.24 1.27
N GLU A 301 21.17 -0.67 2.42
CA GLU A 301 20.33 -1.32 3.45
C GLU A 301 19.86 -0.29 4.48
N ASN A 302 20.68 0.72 4.77
CA ASN A 302 20.43 1.73 5.78
C ASN A 302 20.77 3.10 5.20
N ASP A 303 19.81 4.01 5.23
CA ASP A 303 19.96 5.36 4.67
C ASP A 303 20.20 6.43 5.75
N GLY A 304 20.55 6.01 6.97
CA GLY A 304 20.74 6.89 8.14
C GLY A 304 19.46 7.17 8.94
N PHE A 305 18.31 6.62 8.56
CA PHE A 305 17.02 6.84 9.23
C PHE A 305 16.22 5.56 9.41
N GLY A 306 15.56 5.39 10.55
CA GLY A 306 14.69 4.22 10.80
C GLY A 306 13.62 4.11 9.72
N LEU A 307 13.26 2.89 9.29
CA LEU A 307 12.36 2.65 8.15
C LEU A 307 10.86 2.77 8.50
N GLY A 308 10.52 3.01 9.76
CA GLY A 308 9.14 3.26 10.21
C GLY A 308 8.64 4.68 9.92
N ALA A 309 7.36 4.93 10.15
CA ALA A 309 6.70 6.22 9.88
C ALA A 309 7.37 7.43 10.54
N GLN A 310 8.08 7.25 11.66
CA GLN A 310 8.74 8.32 12.41
C GLN A 310 10.12 8.72 11.86
N ARG A 311 10.73 7.93 10.96
CA ARG A 311 12.03 8.20 10.31
C ARG A 311 13.08 8.82 11.25
N ARG A 312 13.33 8.22 12.43
CA ARG A 312 14.32 8.75 13.39
C ARG A 312 15.73 8.50 12.88
N ALA A 313 16.60 9.51 12.91
CA ALA A 313 17.99 9.37 12.50
C ALA A 313 18.77 8.41 13.43
N PHE A 314 19.72 7.65 12.85
CA PHE A 314 20.62 6.76 13.58
C PHE A 314 21.94 6.57 12.81
N ASP A 315 22.95 5.99 13.47
CA ASP A 315 24.35 6.05 13.01
C ASP A 315 24.66 5.24 11.74
N LYS A 316 23.88 4.21 11.41
CA LYS A 316 24.18 3.36 10.25
C LYS A 316 23.66 3.99 8.96
N ASN A 317 24.57 4.34 8.06
CA ASN A 317 24.25 4.96 6.78
C ASN A 317 25.21 4.47 5.67
N ASP A 318 24.66 3.78 4.68
CA ASP A 318 25.41 3.20 3.56
C ASP A 318 25.57 4.19 2.39
N LEU A 319 24.79 5.28 2.35
CA LEU A 319 24.79 6.24 1.25
C LEU A 319 26.17 6.86 0.95
N PRO A 320 26.98 7.29 1.96
CA PRO A 320 28.30 7.85 1.69
C PRO A 320 29.26 6.85 1.04
N GLN A 321 29.19 5.57 1.42
CA GLN A 321 30.00 4.52 0.83
C GLN A 321 29.56 4.25 -0.61
N VAL A 322 28.25 4.06 -0.83
CA VAL A 322 27.68 3.84 -2.16
C VAL A 322 28.01 4.99 -3.09
N GLN A 323 27.94 6.23 -2.60
CA GLN A 323 28.29 7.42 -3.36
C GLN A 323 29.75 7.38 -3.82
N ALA A 324 30.69 7.12 -2.89
CA ALA A 324 32.12 7.06 -3.22
C ALA A 324 32.42 5.97 -4.26
N GLU A 325 31.86 4.78 -4.08
CA GLU A 325 32.04 3.64 -4.99
C GLU A 325 31.40 3.90 -6.38
N LEU A 326 30.20 4.49 -6.40
CA LEU A 326 29.51 4.84 -7.64
C LEU A 326 30.23 5.96 -8.40
N THR A 327 30.70 7.01 -7.71
CA THR A 327 31.51 8.06 -8.34
C THR A 327 32.81 7.49 -8.91
N ALA A 328 33.50 6.61 -8.17
CA ALA A 328 34.69 5.93 -8.66
C ALA A 328 34.39 5.07 -9.91
N TYR A 329 33.26 4.37 -9.92
CA TYR A 329 32.80 3.60 -11.09
C TYR A 329 32.56 4.48 -12.32
N LEU A 330 31.80 5.57 -12.16
CA LEU A 330 31.55 6.50 -13.26
C LEU A 330 32.85 7.15 -13.77
N GLN A 331 33.79 7.47 -12.88
CA GLN A 331 35.11 7.98 -13.26
C GLN A 331 35.94 6.94 -14.02
N ALA A 332 35.95 5.69 -13.57
CA ALA A 332 36.64 4.60 -14.25
C ALA A 332 36.08 4.38 -15.66
N LEU A 333 34.75 4.39 -15.83
CA LEU A 333 34.12 4.33 -17.16
C LEU A 333 34.52 5.52 -18.05
N ARG A 334 34.51 6.75 -17.52
CA ARG A 334 34.96 7.95 -18.25
C ARG A 334 36.42 7.86 -18.69
N ALA A 335 37.28 7.32 -17.84
CA ALA A 335 38.70 7.12 -18.11
C ALA A 335 39.01 5.86 -18.95
N LYS A 336 38.00 5.03 -19.25
CA LYS A 336 38.17 3.69 -19.86
C LYS A 336 39.15 2.80 -19.07
N ALA A 337 39.15 2.94 -17.75
CA ALA A 337 39.97 2.16 -16.84
C ALA A 337 39.25 0.88 -16.38
N SER A 338 39.99 -0.10 -15.85
CA SER A 338 39.40 -1.31 -15.28
C SER A 338 38.54 -0.97 -14.07
N THR A 339 37.33 -1.53 -14.03
CA THR A 339 36.38 -1.37 -12.93
C THR A 339 36.51 -2.47 -11.87
N GLU A 340 37.40 -3.45 -12.06
CA GLU A 340 37.63 -4.57 -11.13
C GLU A 340 38.11 -4.11 -9.76
N SER A 341 38.89 -3.03 -9.72
CA SER A 341 39.42 -2.45 -8.46
C SER A 341 38.34 -1.91 -7.52
N ILE A 342 37.11 -1.72 -8.02
CA ILE A 342 35.95 -1.21 -7.27
C ILE A 342 35.26 -2.34 -6.50
N LEU A 343 35.47 -3.60 -6.91
CA LEU A 343 34.88 -4.80 -6.31
C LEU A 343 35.74 -5.36 -5.15
N ALA A 344 36.18 -4.50 -4.23
CA ALA A 344 36.88 -4.95 -3.02
C ALA A 344 35.95 -5.77 -2.09
N VAL A 345 36.52 -6.49 -1.11
CA VAL A 345 35.78 -7.39 -0.18
C VAL A 345 34.66 -6.68 0.60
N THR A 346 34.72 -5.36 0.73
CA THR A 346 33.74 -4.51 1.42
C THR A 346 32.79 -3.76 0.48
N SER A 347 32.86 -4.00 -0.83
CA SER A 347 32.10 -3.26 -1.84
C SER A 347 30.60 -3.56 -1.74
N THR A 348 29.79 -2.51 -1.75
CA THR A 348 28.33 -2.60 -1.90
C THR A 348 27.91 -2.78 -3.37
N ALA A 349 28.89 -2.66 -4.27
CA ALA A 349 28.72 -2.67 -5.71
C ALA A 349 28.87 -4.06 -6.30
N GLN A 350 28.11 -4.32 -7.35
CA GLN A 350 28.21 -5.50 -8.18
C GLN A 350 28.17 -5.10 -9.65
N ILE A 351 29.21 -5.42 -10.39
CA ILE A 351 29.35 -5.04 -11.80
C ILE A 351 28.99 -6.23 -12.67
N VAL A 352 28.02 -6.06 -13.57
CA VAL A 352 27.42 -7.15 -14.34
C VAL A 352 27.53 -6.84 -15.83
N PRO A 353 28.03 -7.78 -16.66
CA PRO A 353 28.02 -7.64 -18.10
C PRO A 353 26.60 -7.51 -18.66
N LYS A 354 26.38 -6.61 -19.63
CA LYS A 354 25.09 -6.42 -20.30
C LYS A 354 24.58 -7.70 -20.95
N GLU A 355 25.47 -8.52 -21.48
CA GLU A 355 25.14 -9.83 -22.05
C GLU A 355 24.45 -10.74 -21.02
N LYS A 356 24.92 -10.74 -19.75
CA LYS A 356 24.33 -11.53 -18.65
C LYS A 356 22.93 -11.02 -18.29
N ILE A 357 22.70 -9.71 -18.38
CA ILE A 357 21.39 -9.08 -18.16
C ILE A 357 20.42 -9.41 -19.30
N ALA A 358 20.90 -9.43 -20.54
CA ALA A 358 20.13 -9.71 -21.74
C ALA A 358 19.79 -11.20 -21.95
N ALA A 359 20.55 -12.12 -21.34
CA ALA A 359 20.52 -13.57 -21.61
C ALA A 359 19.13 -14.22 -21.63
N ASN A 360 18.23 -13.82 -20.72
CA ASN A 360 16.89 -14.40 -20.59
C ASN A 360 15.78 -13.55 -21.25
N GLY A 361 16.14 -12.47 -21.95
CA GLY A 361 15.18 -11.58 -22.63
C GLY A 361 14.30 -10.70 -21.71
N ASP A 362 14.38 -10.87 -20.39
CA ASP A 362 13.61 -10.09 -19.41
C ASP A 362 14.27 -8.76 -19.01
N TYR A 363 15.58 -8.63 -19.27
CA TYR A 363 16.42 -7.48 -18.91
C TYR A 363 16.27 -7.06 -17.44
N ASN A 364 16.09 -8.03 -16.54
CA ASN A 364 15.80 -7.78 -15.13
C ASN A 364 16.94 -6.98 -14.46
N LEU A 365 16.61 -5.96 -13.67
CA LEU A 365 17.58 -5.05 -13.04
C LEU A 365 17.75 -5.28 -11.53
N SER A 366 17.37 -6.46 -11.02
CA SER A 366 17.66 -6.86 -9.64
C SER A 366 19.12 -7.34 -9.55
N GLY A 367 19.99 -6.53 -8.95
CA GLY A 367 21.44 -6.81 -8.86
C GLY A 367 21.77 -8.17 -8.25
N GLU A 368 21.04 -8.57 -7.20
CA GLU A 368 21.19 -9.84 -6.48
C GLU A 368 21.11 -11.08 -7.41
N ARG A 369 20.38 -10.98 -8.53
CA ARG A 369 20.24 -12.08 -9.50
C ARG A 369 21.57 -12.46 -10.17
N TYR A 370 22.53 -11.55 -10.22
CA TYR A 370 23.72 -11.68 -11.07
C TYR A 370 25.02 -11.93 -10.30
N ARG A 371 24.97 -11.98 -8.97
CA ARG A 371 26.16 -12.06 -8.10
C ARG A 371 26.86 -13.39 -8.39
N GLU A 372 28.13 -13.36 -8.77
CA GLU A 372 28.93 -14.59 -8.91
C GLU A 372 29.34 -15.06 -7.53
N GLY A 373 28.90 -16.26 -7.15
CA GLY A 373 28.83 -16.66 -5.73
C GLY A 373 27.50 -16.28 -5.05
N GLY A 374 26.64 -15.51 -5.73
CA GLY A 374 25.20 -15.53 -5.52
C GLY A 374 24.69 -16.85 -6.03
N ALA A 375 24.77 -17.88 -5.19
CA ALA A 375 23.77 -18.91 -5.27
C ALA A 375 22.42 -18.20 -5.46
N LYS A 376 21.58 -18.69 -6.38
CA LYS A 376 20.18 -18.78 -6.00
C LYS A 376 20.24 -19.43 -4.63
N THR A 377 20.12 -18.67 -3.55
CA THR A 377 19.99 -19.26 -2.22
C THR A 377 18.56 -19.79 -2.15
N ASN A 378 18.24 -20.75 -3.01
CA ASN A 378 17.85 -21.99 -2.39
C ASN A 378 19.13 -22.42 -1.66
N ILE A 379 19.19 -22.08 -0.37
CA ILE A 379 20.20 -22.56 0.59
C ILE A 379 20.29 -24.10 0.49
N PHE A 380 19.27 -24.71 -0.10
CA PHE A 380 19.02 -26.12 -0.26
C PHE A 380 18.76 -26.49 -1.74
N PRO A 381 19.00 -27.74 -2.15
CA PRO A 381 18.75 -28.17 -3.52
C PRO A 381 17.27 -28.02 -3.91
N LEU A 382 17.01 -27.62 -5.15
CA LEU A 382 15.68 -27.70 -5.74
C LEU A 382 15.43 -29.12 -6.24
N VAL A 383 14.30 -29.69 -5.85
CA VAL A 383 13.85 -31.02 -6.27
C VAL A 383 12.44 -30.91 -6.84
N ARG A 384 12.06 -31.79 -7.76
CA ARG A 384 10.67 -31.83 -8.23
C ARG A 384 9.80 -32.44 -7.15
N ILE A 385 8.55 -32.01 -7.04
CA ILE A 385 7.59 -32.63 -6.12
C ILE A 385 7.50 -34.14 -6.36
N ALA A 386 7.52 -34.60 -7.62
CA ALA A 386 7.51 -36.04 -7.93
C ALA A 386 8.75 -36.82 -7.45
N ASP A 387 9.88 -36.16 -7.18
CA ASP A 387 11.10 -36.81 -6.68
C ASP A 387 11.05 -37.05 -5.16
N VAL A 388 10.24 -36.26 -4.43
CA VAL A 388 10.10 -36.33 -2.96
C VAL A 388 8.70 -36.73 -2.46
N CYS A 389 7.71 -36.72 -3.36
CA CYS A 389 6.34 -37.07 -3.07
C CYS A 389 5.79 -38.06 -4.09
N THR A 390 4.99 -39.02 -3.62
CA THR A 390 4.10 -39.79 -4.50
C THR A 390 2.82 -39.00 -4.73
N VAL A 391 2.56 -38.60 -5.98
CA VAL A 391 1.33 -37.90 -6.37
C VAL A 391 0.24 -38.91 -6.72
N ASN A 392 -0.88 -38.85 -5.99
CA ASN A 392 -2.02 -39.76 -6.05
C ASN A 392 -1.61 -41.23 -5.84
N PRO A 393 -1.33 -41.62 -4.57
CA PRO A 393 -0.96 -42.99 -4.21
C PRO A 393 -1.94 -44.04 -4.76
N ARG A 394 -1.42 -45.21 -5.13
CA ARG A 394 -2.22 -46.29 -5.71
C ARG A 394 -3.04 -46.99 -4.62
N LYS A 395 -4.30 -47.30 -4.94
CA LYS A 395 -5.22 -48.06 -4.08
C LYS A 395 -4.85 -49.53 -3.89
N SER A 396 -3.80 -50.03 -4.53
CA SER A 396 -3.37 -51.44 -4.47
C SER A 396 -3.03 -51.90 -3.05
N GLN A 397 -2.69 -50.98 -2.15
CA GLN A 397 -2.41 -51.25 -0.74
C GLN A 397 -3.67 -51.63 0.06
N LEU A 398 -4.87 -51.38 -0.49
CA LEU A 398 -6.15 -51.71 0.14
C LEU A 398 -6.70 -53.07 -0.29
N ALA A 399 -6.01 -53.79 -1.18
CA ALA A 399 -6.50 -55.04 -1.77
C ALA A 399 -6.67 -56.16 -0.74
N GLU A 400 -5.93 -56.10 0.37
CA GLU A 400 -5.94 -57.10 1.45
C GLU A 400 -6.93 -56.75 2.59
N LEU A 401 -7.56 -55.57 2.56
CA LEU A 401 -8.49 -55.11 3.58
C LEU A 401 -9.91 -55.61 3.31
N LYS A 402 -10.63 -55.94 4.39
CA LYS A 402 -12.04 -56.32 4.31
C LYS A 402 -12.88 -55.13 3.83
N GLN A 403 -13.83 -55.38 2.94
CA GLN A 403 -14.61 -54.32 2.25
C GLN A 403 -15.68 -53.65 3.12
N ASP A 404 -15.96 -54.21 4.30
CA ASP A 404 -16.93 -53.74 5.29
C ASP A 404 -16.33 -52.75 6.32
N ILE A 405 -15.02 -52.54 6.30
CA ILE A 405 -14.38 -51.59 7.22
C ILE A 405 -14.89 -50.16 6.98
N ARG A 406 -15.05 -49.41 8.07
CA ARG A 406 -15.34 -47.97 8.00
C ARG A 406 -14.04 -47.18 7.87
N VAL A 407 -14.10 -46.14 7.05
CA VAL A 407 -12.98 -45.23 6.75
C VAL A 407 -13.47 -43.79 6.81
N SER A 408 -12.57 -42.86 7.07
CA SER A 408 -12.90 -41.43 7.08
C SER A 408 -13.25 -40.94 5.68
N PHE A 409 -14.24 -40.05 5.58
CA PHE A 409 -14.67 -39.43 4.34
C PHE A 409 -14.53 -37.91 4.42
N VAL A 410 -13.84 -37.32 3.45
CA VAL A 410 -13.53 -35.88 3.39
C VAL A 410 -14.11 -35.28 2.10
N PRO A 411 -15.31 -34.68 2.14
CA PRO A 411 -15.83 -33.89 1.04
C PRO A 411 -15.01 -32.61 0.83
N MET A 412 -15.15 -31.96 -0.33
CA MET A 412 -14.47 -30.69 -0.65
C MET A 412 -14.85 -29.55 0.34
N ALA A 413 -16.01 -29.64 0.98
CA ALA A 413 -16.45 -28.66 1.97
C ALA A 413 -15.61 -28.69 3.26
N ASP A 414 -15.12 -29.87 3.65
CA ASP A 414 -14.35 -30.06 4.88
C ASP A 414 -12.88 -29.63 4.71
N LEU A 415 -12.41 -29.47 3.48
CA LEU A 415 -11.09 -28.90 3.20
C LEU A 415 -11.15 -27.37 3.35
N ASN A 416 -10.47 -26.89 4.39
CA ASN A 416 -10.45 -25.48 4.77
C ASN A 416 -9.63 -24.61 3.81
N GLU A 417 -9.98 -23.33 3.72
CA GLU A 417 -9.21 -22.31 2.99
C GLU A 417 -8.09 -21.80 3.90
N HIS A 418 -6.83 -21.87 3.43
CA HIS A 418 -5.67 -21.34 4.15
C HIS A 418 -5.46 -21.87 5.58
N ARG A 419 -5.95 -23.08 5.90
CA ARG A 419 -5.70 -23.74 7.20
C ARG A 419 -5.15 -25.14 6.98
N ILE A 420 -4.04 -25.44 7.64
CA ILE A 420 -3.34 -26.72 7.52
C ILE A 420 -4.16 -27.90 8.06
N ALA A 421 -4.97 -27.65 9.10
CA ALA A 421 -5.78 -28.66 9.76
C ALA A 421 -7.23 -28.64 9.24
N PHE A 422 -7.80 -29.84 9.11
CA PHE A 422 -9.22 -30.07 8.91
C PHE A 422 -9.66 -31.27 9.74
N GLN A 423 -10.97 -31.38 9.99
CA GLN A 423 -11.56 -32.55 10.62
C GLN A 423 -12.47 -33.26 9.61
N PRO A 424 -12.29 -34.57 9.38
CA PRO A 424 -13.25 -35.36 8.61
C PRO A 424 -14.59 -35.40 9.35
N ASN A 425 -15.67 -34.90 8.74
CA ASN A 425 -17.00 -34.90 9.37
C ASN A 425 -17.86 -36.12 9.00
N GLY A 426 -17.31 -37.12 8.29
CA GLY A 426 -18.06 -38.29 7.84
C GLY A 426 -17.24 -39.59 7.83
N GLU A 427 -17.95 -40.71 7.95
CA GLU A 427 -17.43 -42.07 7.81
C GLU A 427 -18.22 -42.82 6.73
N LYS A 428 -17.54 -43.62 5.91
CA LYS A 428 -18.18 -44.49 4.91
C LYS A 428 -17.58 -45.89 4.93
N GLN A 429 -18.30 -46.86 4.39
CA GLN A 429 -17.73 -48.19 4.17
C GLN A 429 -16.74 -48.17 2.99
N LEU A 430 -15.66 -48.94 3.07
CA LEU A 430 -14.64 -49.02 2.03
C LEU A 430 -15.23 -49.39 0.66
N SER A 431 -16.19 -50.32 0.64
CA SER A 431 -16.92 -50.74 -0.57
C SER A 431 -17.62 -49.59 -1.31
N GLU A 432 -18.09 -48.56 -0.59
CA GLU A 432 -18.82 -47.42 -1.16
C GLU A 432 -17.89 -46.37 -1.79
N VAL A 433 -16.64 -46.29 -1.34
CA VAL A 433 -15.72 -45.20 -1.72
C VAL A 433 -14.55 -45.63 -2.60
N SER A 434 -14.20 -46.91 -2.56
CA SER A 434 -13.01 -47.48 -3.22
C SER A 434 -12.96 -47.26 -4.74
N THR A 435 -14.09 -47.18 -5.42
CA THR A 435 -14.17 -46.98 -6.89
C THR A 435 -14.11 -45.51 -7.29
N SER A 436 -14.96 -44.65 -6.72
CA SER A 436 -15.20 -43.29 -7.25
C SER A 436 -14.44 -42.15 -6.57
N TYR A 437 -13.80 -42.39 -5.42
CA TYR A 437 -13.18 -41.34 -4.61
C TYR A 437 -11.65 -41.47 -4.57
N THR A 438 -10.98 -40.38 -4.19
CA THR A 438 -9.53 -40.32 -4.08
C THR A 438 -9.10 -40.87 -2.72
N TYR A 439 -8.12 -41.77 -2.73
CA TYR A 439 -7.57 -42.41 -1.54
C TYR A 439 -6.42 -41.60 -0.94
N PHE A 440 -6.35 -41.52 0.39
CA PHE A 440 -5.24 -40.94 1.14
C PHE A 440 -5.15 -41.57 2.55
N GLU A 441 -4.02 -41.35 3.23
CA GLU A 441 -3.72 -41.82 4.59
C GLU A 441 -3.37 -40.66 5.52
N ASP A 442 -3.20 -40.96 6.81
CA ASP A 442 -2.64 -40.00 7.76
C ASP A 442 -1.28 -39.48 7.28
N ASN A 443 -1.05 -38.18 7.44
CA ASN A 443 0.10 -37.40 6.96
C ASN A 443 0.09 -37.07 5.45
N ASP A 444 -0.88 -37.50 4.67
CA ASP A 444 -0.97 -37.06 3.27
C ASP A 444 -1.43 -35.60 3.18
N VAL A 445 -0.86 -34.84 2.25
CA VAL A 445 -1.30 -33.49 1.93
C VAL A 445 -2.36 -33.53 0.84
N LEU A 446 -3.53 -33.00 1.13
CA LEU A 446 -4.64 -32.88 0.19
C LEU A 446 -4.64 -31.47 -0.41
N LEU A 447 -4.67 -31.39 -1.74
CA LEU A 447 -4.72 -30.15 -2.50
C LEU A 447 -5.90 -30.18 -3.45
N ALA A 448 -6.81 -29.21 -3.38
CA ALA A 448 -7.88 -29.10 -4.37
C ALA A 448 -7.29 -28.86 -5.77
N LYS A 449 -7.84 -29.46 -6.83
CA LYS A 449 -7.31 -29.27 -8.19
C LYS A 449 -8.20 -28.47 -9.13
N VAL A 450 -9.39 -28.06 -8.68
CA VAL A 450 -10.45 -27.48 -9.52
C VAL A 450 -10.86 -26.08 -9.05
N THR A 451 -11.27 -25.23 -9.99
CA THR A 451 -11.84 -23.90 -9.73
C THR A 451 -13.24 -24.00 -9.09
N PRO A 452 -13.63 -23.12 -8.14
CA PRO A 452 -12.83 -22.07 -7.49
C PRO A 452 -12.00 -22.58 -6.29
N CYS A 453 -12.12 -23.86 -5.93
CA CYS A 453 -11.53 -24.40 -4.69
C CYS A 453 -9.99 -24.26 -4.64
N PHE A 454 -9.30 -24.45 -5.76
CA PHE A 454 -7.84 -24.24 -5.84
C PHE A 454 -7.47 -22.75 -5.71
N GLU A 455 -8.22 -21.87 -6.37
CA GLU A 455 -8.03 -20.41 -6.34
C GLU A 455 -8.30 -19.82 -4.94
N ASN A 456 -9.20 -20.45 -4.18
CA ASN A 456 -9.45 -20.11 -2.78
C ASN A 456 -8.42 -20.71 -1.80
N GLY A 457 -7.48 -21.52 -2.28
CA GLY A 457 -6.40 -22.06 -1.45
C GLY A 457 -6.86 -23.18 -0.52
N LYS A 458 -7.78 -24.02 -1.00
CA LYS A 458 -8.20 -25.22 -0.26
C LYS A 458 -7.13 -26.31 -0.32
N ALA A 459 -6.44 -26.48 0.80
CA ALA A 459 -5.48 -27.56 1.03
C ALA A 459 -5.40 -27.87 2.53
N GLY A 460 -4.87 -29.05 2.89
CA GLY A 460 -4.68 -29.42 4.29
C GLY A 460 -4.00 -30.78 4.44
N ILE A 461 -3.60 -31.11 5.67
CA ILE A 461 -2.93 -32.37 6.01
C ILE A 461 -3.93 -33.29 6.70
N ALA A 462 -4.06 -34.51 6.20
CA ALA A 462 -4.92 -35.51 6.82
C ALA A 462 -4.32 -35.98 8.15
N ARG A 463 -5.10 -35.83 9.24
CA ARG A 463 -4.70 -36.17 10.60
C ARG A 463 -5.86 -36.83 11.33
N GLY A 464 -5.58 -37.90 12.06
CA GLY A 464 -6.56 -38.56 12.93
C GLY A 464 -7.64 -39.29 12.13
N LEU A 465 -7.28 -39.88 10.99
CA LEU A 465 -8.22 -40.64 10.18
C LEU A 465 -8.62 -41.96 10.88
N LEU A 466 -9.86 -42.39 10.67
CA LEU A 466 -10.34 -43.68 11.15
C LEU A 466 -9.56 -44.80 10.45
N ASN A 467 -8.90 -45.65 11.23
CA ASN A 467 -7.99 -46.68 10.74
C ASN A 467 -6.80 -46.15 9.91
N GLY A 468 -6.48 -44.85 10.04
CA GLY A 468 -5.44 -44.20 9.25
C GLY A 468 -5.77 -44.02 7.77
N ILE A 469 -7.02 -44.31 7.36
CA ILE A 469 -7.45 -44.34 5.95
C ILE A 469 -8.55 -43.32 5.70
N GLY A 470 -8.40 -42.55 4.63
CA GLY A 470 -9.37 -41.57 4.19
C GLY A 470 -9.68 -41.66 2.71
N PHE A 471 -10.92 -41.31 2.38
CA PHE A 471 -11.39 -41.12 1.01
C PHE A 471 -12.03 -39.76 0.86
N GLY A 472 -11.85 -39.12 -0.29
CA GLY A 472 -12.37 -37.78 -0.50
C GLY A 472 -12.65 -37.49 -1.96
N SER A 473 -13.03 -36.24 -2.22
CA SER A 473 -13.36 -35.78 -3.57
C SER A 473 -12.38 -36.29 -4.63
N SER A 474 -12.92 -36.69 -5.79
CA SER A 474 -12.12 -37.01 -6.98
C SER A 474 -11.31 -35.79 -7.49
N GLU A 475 -11.62 -34.60 -6.98
CA GLU A 475 -10.98 -33.32 -7.31
C GLU A 475 -9.82 -32.94 -6.37
N PHE A 476 -9.23 -33.92 -5.67
CA PHE A 476 -7.99 -33.75 -4.91
C PHE A 476 -6.77 -34.24 -5.69
N TYR A 477 -5.64 -33.57 -5.47
CA TYR A 477 -4.31 -34.16 -5.53
C TYR A 477 -3.92 -34.60 -4.11
N VAL A 478 -3.37 -35.81 -4.02
CA VAL A 478 -2.82 -36.36 -2.77
C VAL A 478 -1.31 -36.41 -2.92
N LEU A 479 -0.59 -35.71 -2.05
CA LEU A 479 0.86 -35.64 -2.04
C LEU A 479 1.37 -36.39 -0.81
N ARG A 480 1.92 -37.59 -1.02
CA ARG A 480 2.47 -38.43 0.04
C ARG A 480 3.98 -38.28 0.10
N SER A 481 4.51 -37.87 1.24
CA SER A 481 5.96 -37.79 1.46
C SER A 481 6.64 -39.16 1.35
N ASN A 482 7.85 -39.19 0.77
CA ASN A 482 8.72 -40.36 0.78
C ASN A 482 9.66 -40.45 2.01
N GLY A 483 9.51 -39.54 2.98
CA GLY A 483 10.33 -39.44 4.18
C GLY A 483 11.50 -38.45 4.10
N GLN A 484 11.84 -37.93 2.91
CA GLN A 484 12.86 -36.87 2.75
C GLN A 484 12.30 -35.46 3.00
N VAL A 485 10.98 -35.32 2.98
CA VAL A 485 10.27 -34.06 3.15
C VAL A 485 9.16 -34.18 4.18
N LEU A 486 8.94 -33.18 5.02
CA LEU A 486 7.82 -33.20 5.98
C LEU A 486 6.48 -32.90 5.27
N PRO A 487 5.36 -33.52 5.69
CA PRO A 487 4.03 -33.16 5.22
C PRO A 487 3.72 -31.66 5.34
N GLU A 488 4.12 -31.06 6.46
CA GLU A 488 3.99 -29.62 6.74
C GLU A 488 4.77 -28.80 5.74
N TRP A 489 5.98 -29.25 5.39
CA TRP A 489 6.80 -28.60 4.37
C TRP A 489 6.09 -28.60 3.02
N ILE A 490 5.59 -29.77 2.57
CA ILE A 490 4.84 -29.91 1.32
C ILE A 490 3.64 -28.95 1.30
N TYR A 491 2.87 -28.91 2.39
CA TYR A 491 1.72 -28.01 2.53
C TYR A 491 2.13 -26.55 2.32
N PHE A 492 3.21 -26.11 2.97
CA PHE A 492 3.71 -24.75 2.78
C PHE A 492 4.20 -24.49 1.34
N CYS A 493 4.82 -25.47 0.67
CA CYS A 493 5.21 -25.35 -0.74
C CYS A 493 4.02 -25.07 -1.64
N VAL A 494 2.95 -25.86 -1.52
CA VAL A 494 1.79 -25.78 -2.42
C VAL A 494 0.86 -24.62 -2.07
N MET A 495 0.98 -24.07 -0.86
CA MET A 495 0.27 -22.87 -0.45
C MET A 495 1.00 -21.57 -0.81
N HIS A 496 2.29 -21.66 -1.18
CA HIS A 496 3.10 -20.50 -1.52
C HIS A 496 2.57 -19.78 -2.78
N PRO A 497 2.51 -18.43 -2.81
CA PRO A 497 2.01 -17.67 -3.96
C PRO A 497 2.68 -18.05 -5.28
N ILE A 498 4.01 -18.24 -5.29
CA ILE A 498 4.75 -18.68 -6.49
C ILE A 498 4.17 -19.97 -7.09
N PHE A 499 3.86 -20.97 -6.27
CA PHE A 499 3.25 -22.20 -6.75
C PHE A 499 1.83 -21.94 -7.26
N ARG A 500 1.01 -21.27 -6.45
CA ARG A 500 -0.42 -21.08 -6.70
C ARG A 500 -0.68 -20.21 -7.92
N ASP A 501 -0.05 -19.05 -8.03
CA ASP A 501 -0.28 -18.10 -9.12
C ASP A 501 0.16 -18.71 -10.46
N SER A 502 1.31 -19.40 -10.46
CA SER A 502 1.80 -20.11 -11.64
C SER A 502 0.93 -21.33 -11.98
N ALA A 503 0.39 -22.04 -10.98
CA ALA A 503 -0.55 -23.14 -11.21
C ALA A 503 -1.88 -22.66 -11.79
N VAL A 504 -2.43 -21.54 -11.29
CA VAL A 504 -3.65 -20.91 -11.80
C VAL A 504 -3.46 -20.54 -13.27
N ALA A 505 -2.31 -19.96 -13.64
CA ALA A 505 -1.98 -19.62 -15.01
C ALA A 505 -1.91 -20.83 -15.97
N GLN A 506 -1.70 -22.04 -15.45
CA GLN A 506 -1.63 -23.29 -16.21
C GLN A 506 -2.93 -24.10 -16.17
N MET A 507 -4.00 -23.59 -15.53
CA MET A 507 -5.27 -24.32 -15.45
C MET A 507 -5.92 -24.46 -16.83
N THR A 508 -6.49 -25.65 -17.09
CA THR A 508 -7.12 -25.99 -18.37
C THR A 508 -8.56 -26.45 -18.15
N GLY A 509 -9.45 -26.17 -19.12
CA GLY A 509 -10.87 -26.55 -19.07
C GLY A 509 -11.81 -25.54 -19.73
N THR A 510 -13.08 -25.90 -19.90
CA THR A 510 -14.13 -25.05 -20.47
C THR A 510 -15.24 -24.79 -19.44
N GLY A 511 -15.83 -23.59 -19.43
CA GLY A 511 -17.04 -23.26 -18.66
C GLY A 511 -16.88 -23.27 -17.13
N GLY A 512 -16.07 -22.37 -16.56
CA GLY A 512 -15.98 -22.13 -15.11
C GLY A 512 -15.33 -23.25 -14.26
N LEU A 513 -15.15 -24.44 -14.82
CA LEU A 513 -14.55 -25.62 -14.19
C LEU A 513 -13.19 -25.93 -14.83
N GLN A 514 -12.16 -25.18 -14.44
CA GLN A 514 -10.78 -25.44 -14.87
C GLN A 514 -10.04 -26.29 -13.83
N ARG A 515 -8.99 -27.01 -14.26
CA ARG A 515 -8.17 -27.87 -13.40
C ARG A 515 -6.68 -27.61 -13.58
N VAL A 516 -5.94 -27.70 -12.47
CA VAL A 516 -4.46 -27.70 -12.50
C VAL A 516 -3.98 -29.01 -13.11
N PRO A 517 -3.17 -28.99 -14.18
CA PRO A 517 -2.61 -30.20 -14.79
C PRO A 517 -1.73 -30.98 -13.80
N ARG A 518 -1.83 -32.31 -13.82
CA ARG A 518 -1.03 -33.18 -12.94
C ARG A 518 0.47 -33.00 -13.18
N ASP A 519 0.85 -32.92 -14.44
CA ASP A 519 2.24 -32.73 -14.88
C ASP A 519 2.87 -31.46 -14.28
N TYR A 520 2.10 -30.39 -14.16
CA TYR A 520 2.56 -29.16 -13.51
C TYR A 520 2.89 -29.40 -12.03
N VAL A 521 1.99 -30.06 -11.28
CA VAL A 521 2.21 -30.36 -9.87
C VAL A 521 3.42 -31.28 -9.69
N GLU A 522 3.58 -32.30 -10.52
CA GLU A 522 4.68 -33.26 -10.44
C GLU A 522 6.04 -32.62 -10.75
N ASN A 523 6.11 -31.74 -11.75
CA ASN A 523 7.36 -31.13 -12.21
C ASN A 523 7.72 -29.81 -11.51
N PHE A 524 6.83 -29.24 -10.70
CA PHE A 524 7.14 -28.04 -9.94
C PHE A 524 8.30 -28.28 -8.98
N GLN A 525 9.26 -27.34 -8.96
CA GLN A 525 10.47 -27.45 -8.16
C GLN A 525 10.30 -26.78 -6.80
N ILE A 526 10.62 -27.50 -5.72
CA ILE A 526 10.58 -27.01 -4.34
C ILE A 526 11.97 -27.09 -3.71
N SER A 527 12.25 -26.18 -2.78
CA SER A 527 13.48 -26.20 -1.96
C SER A 527 13.42 -27.37 -0.98
N LEU A 528 14.49 -28.16 -0.89
CA LEU A 528 14.58 -29.33 0.00
C LEU A 528 15.68 -29.17 1.06
N PRO A 529 15.40 -28.47 2.18
CA PRO A 529 16.32 -28.41 3.31
C PRO A 529 16.57 -29.78 3.95
N PRO A 530 17.67 -29.97 4.71
CA PRO A 530 17.78 -31.10 5.63
C PRO A 530 16.57 -31.17 6.56
N LEU A 531 16.14 -32.38 6.93
CA LEU A 531 14.94 -32.60 7.76
C LEU A 531 14.95 -31.78 9.06
N GLU A 532 16.10 -31.60 9.71
CA GLU A 532 16.21 -30.79 10.92
C GLU A 532 15.87 -29.31 10.67
N VAL A 533 16.28 -28.75 9.54
CA VAL A 533 15.92 -27.39 9.14
C VAL A 533 14.44 -27.30 8.78
N GLN A 534 13.90 -28.32 8.09
CA GLN A 534 12.47 -28.37 7.82
C GLN A 534 11.67 -28.35 9.13
N LYS A 535 12.07 -29.14 10.14
CA LYS A 535 11.42 -29.17 11.46
C LYS A 535 11.49 -27.81 12.17
N GLU A 536 12.65 -27.15 12.15
CA GLU A 536 12.84 -25.84 12.78
C GLU A 536 11.92 -24.79 12.16
N VAL A 537 11.88 -24.71 10.83
CA VAL A 537 11.06 -23.74 10.10
C VAL A 537 9.57 -24.05 10.27
N VAL A 538 9.18 -25.32 10.25
CA VAL A 538 7.80 -25.73 10.53
C VAL A 538 7.41 -25.31 11.95
N ALA A 539 8.26 -25.56 12.95
CA ALA A 539 8.00 -25.17 14.33
C ALA A 539 7.87 -23.64 14.50
N GLU A 540 8.69 -22.86 13.80
CA GLU A 540 8.61 -21.40 13.77
C GLU A 540 7.26 -20.93 13.20
N ILE A 541 6.86 -21.46 12.03
CA ILE A 541 5.58 -21.10 11.38
C ILE A 541 4.39 -21.53 12.24
N GLU A 542 4.42 -22.72 12.83
CA GLU A 542 3.40 -23.18 13.76
C GLU A 542 3.28 -22.26 14.99
N GLY A 543 4.41 -21.76 15.50
CA GLY A 543 4.45 -20.75 16.55
C GLY A 543 3.69 -19.48 16.16
N TYR A 544 3.94 -18.96 14.95
CA TYR A 544 3.21 -17.81 14.42
C TYR A 544 1.72 -18.10 14.21
N GLN A 545 1.39 -19.28 13.70
CA GLN A 545 0.00 -19.68 13.47
C GLN A 545 -0.79 -19.78 14.79
N LYS A 546 -0.17 -20.23 15.88
CA LYS A 546 -0.80 -20.24 17.23
C LYS A 546 -1.16 -18.84 17.70
N VAL A 547 -0.29 -17.85 17.48
CA VAL A 547 -0.57 -16.44 17.81
C VAL A 547 -1.74 -15.92 16.97
N ILE A 548 -1.74 -16.17 15.66
CA ILE A 548 -2.84 -15.78 14.77
C ILE A 548 -4.16 -16.40 15.22
N ASN A 549 -4.15 -17.69 15.57
CA ASN A 549 -5.35 -18.39 16.04
C ASN A 549 -5.87 -17.80 17.36
N GLY A 550 -4.99 -17.48 18.31
CA GLY A 550 -5.35 -16.82 19.56
C GLY A 550 -5.96 -15.43 19.32
N ALA A 551 -5.34 -14.62 18.46
CA ALA A 551 -5.83 -13.29 18.10
C ALA A 551 -7.21 -13.33 17.41
N ARG A 552 -7.43 -14.30 16.51
CA ARG A 552 -8.74 -14.54 15.88
C ARG A 552 -9.78 -14.97 16.92
N ALA A 553 -9.43 -15.85 17.85
CA ALA A 553 -10.34 -16.25 18.92
C ALA A 553 -10.79 -15.06 19.79
N VAL A 554 -9.88 -14.13 20.10
CA VAL A 554 -10.24 -12.88 20.81
C VAL A 554 -11.26 -12.06 19.99
N LEU A 555 -11.02 -11.87 18.69
CA LEU A 555 -11.94 -11.14 17.81
C LEU A 555 -13.32 -11.81 17.69
N ASP A 556 -13.35 -13.15 17.60
CA ASP A 556 -14.57 -13.92 17.40
C ASP A 556 -15.44 -13.95 18.67
N HIS A 557 -14.80 -14.03 19.85
CA HIS A 557 -15.48 -14.22 21.13
C HIS A 557 -15.66 -12.93 21.95
N TYR A 558 -14.88 -11.88 21.73
CA TYR A 558 -15.03 -10.64 22.49
C TYR A 558 -16.40 -10.00 22.25
N ARG A 559 -17.12 -9.73 23.33
CA ARG A 559 -18.37 -8.98 23.35
C ARG A 559 -18.29 -7.96 24.50
N PRO A 560 -18.47 -6.65 24.25
CA PRO A 560 -18.52 -5.66 25.31
C PRO A 560 -19.63 -6.01 26.30
N HIS A 561 -19.31 -6.04 27.59
CA HIS A 561 -20.28 -6.33 28.65
C HIS A 561 -20.43 -5.11 29.55
N ILE A 562 -21.67 -4.72 29.82
CA ILE A 562 -21.97 -3.68 30.80
C ILE A 562 -22.41 -4.37 32.10
N PRO A 563 -21.63 -4.27 33.20
CA PRO A 563 -22.04 -4.82 34.48
C PRO A 563 -23.21 -4.01 35.05
N ILE A 564 -24.42 -4.54 34.94
CA ILE A 564 -25.65 -3.84 35.38
C ILE A 564 -25.72 -3.88 36.91
N HIS A 565 -25.69 -2.70 37.55
CA HIS A 565 -25.94 -2.60 38.99
C HIS A 565 -27.46 -2.70 39.29
N PRO A 566 -27.90 -3.44 40.32
CA PRO A 566 -29.31 -3.57 40.68
C PRO A 566 -30.03 -2.24 40.95
N ASP A 567 -29.29 -1.23 41.41
CA ASP A 567 -29.85 0.09 41.74
C ASP A 567 -30.11 0.98 40.50
N TRP A 568 -29.66 0.57 39.31
CA TRP A 568 -29.90 1.34 38.10
C TRP A 568 -31.32 1.14 37.59
N PRO A 569 -32.09 2.21 37.33
CA PRO A 569 -33.42 2.08 36.77
C PRO A 569 -33.35 1.53 35.34
N MET A 570 -34.24 0.58 35.04
CA MET A 570 -34.49 0.11 33.68
C MET A 570 -35.50 1.03 33.01
N VAL A 571 -35.02 1.86 32.08
CA VAL A 571 -35.82 2.93 31.46
C VAL A 571 -36.18 2.55 30.03
N ALA A 572 -37.41 2.84 29.62
CA ALA A 572 -37.87 2.58 28.26
C ALA A 572 -37.18 3.53 27.27
N ILE A 573 -36.86 3.06 26.07
CA ILE A 573 -36.18 3.89 25.06
C ILE A 573 -36.98 5.17 24.74
N GLU A 574 -38.31 5.11 24.78
CA GLU A 574 -39.15 6.29 24.53
C GLU A 574 -38.93 7.44 25.52
N ASP A 575 -38.59 7.13 26.77
CA ASP A 575 -38.34 8.12 27.83
C ASP A 575 -36.96 8.79 27.70
N LEU A 576 -36.09 8.23 26.85
CA LEU A 576 -34.74 8.70 26.56
C LEU A 576 -34.68 9.59 25.30
N VAL A 577 -35.78 9.68 24.55
CA VAL A 577 -35.88 10.51 23.35
C VAL A 577 -35.96 11.99 23.75
N ALA A 578 -35.23 12.85 23.04
CA ALA A 578 -35.32 14.30 23.20
C ALA A 578 -36.76 14.79 22.95
N ASN A 579 -37.20 15.78 23.74
CA ASN A 579 -38.52 16.39 23.60
C ASN A 579 -38.59 17.33 22.39
N GLU A 580 -38.52 16.75 21.19
CA GLU A 580 -38.55 17.47 19.92
C GLU A 580 -39.45 16.76 18.90
N LYS A 581 -39.98 17.56 17.97
CA LYS A 581 -40.84 17.06 16.90
C LYS A 581 -40.02 16.11 16.01
N HIS A 582 -40.49 14.86 15.89
CA HIS A 582 -39.80 13.78 15.14
C HIS A 582 -38.48 13.29 15.74
N GLY A 583 -38.26 13.47 17.05
CA GLY A 583 -37.12 12.89 17.76
C GLY A 583 -37.04 11.36 17.66
N LEU A 584 -38.16 10.67 17.44
CA LEU A 584 -38.19 9.24 17.15
C LEU A 584 -39.05 8.99 15.90
N LYS A 585 -38.42 8.50 14.82
CA LYS A 585 -39.07 8.41 13.50
C LYS A 585 -38.57 7.22 12.69
N ALA A 586 -39.49 6.41 12.18
CA ALA A 586 -39.20 5.42 11.14
C ALA A 586 -39.16 6.10 9.76
N GLY A 587 -38.36 5.55 8.85
CA GLY A 587 -38.23 6.05 7.49
C GLY A 587 -39.57 6.17 6.73
N PRO A 588 -39.58 6.92 5.61
CA PRO A 588 -40.79 7.13 4.84
C PRO A 588 -41.33 5.80 4.28
N PHE A 589 -42.62 5.73 3.96
CA PHE A 589 -43.19 4.53 3.35
C PHE A 589 -42.50 4.27 1.99
N GLY A 590 -42.29 3.01 1.61
CA GLY A 590 -41.57 2.67 0.38
C GLY A 590 -42.18 3.26 -0.90
N SER A 591 -43.48 3.57 -0.89
CA SER A 591 -44.17 4.25 -1.99
C SER A 591 -43.81 5.74 -2.13
N SER A 592 -43.33 6.37 -1.05
CA SER A 592 -42.94 7.78 -1.00
C SER A 592 -41.53 8.03 -1.56
N LEU A 593 -40.70 6.99 -1.66
CA LEU A 593 -39.31 7.08 -2.12
C LEU A 593 -39.04 6.06 -3.25
N LYS A 594 -39.48 6.39 -4.47
CA LYS A 594 -39.29 5.54 -5.67
C LYS A 594 -37.96 5.85 -6.35
N LYS A 595 -37.47 4.91 -7.18
CA LYS A 595 -36.24 5.10 -8.00
C LYS A 595 -36.27 6.36 -8.86
N GLU A 596 -37.46 6.79 -9.30
CA GLU A 596 -37.68 8.00 -10.09
C GLU A 596 -37.33 9.30 -9.35
N CYS A 597 -37.34 9.27 -8.00
CA CYS A 597 -36.98 10.43 -7.18
C CYS A 597 -35.46 10.62 -7.02
N TYR A 598 -34.65 9.68 -7.54
CA TYR A 598 -33.21 9.67 -7.30
C TYR A 598 -32.51 10.57 -8.30
N VAL A 599 -31.63 11.43 -7.80
CA VAL A 599 -30.84 12.37 -8.59
C VAL A 599 -29.35 12.11 -8.40
N LYS A 600 -28.53 12.65 -9.32
CA LYS A 600 -27.06 12.47 -9.29
C LYS A 600 -26.34 13.24 -8.18
N ALA A 601 -26.94 14.33 -7.68
CA ALA A 601 -26.43 15.16 -6.60
C ALA A 601 -27.58 15.93 -5.94
N GLY A 602 -27.51 16.15 -4.63
CA GLY A 602 -28.57 16.79 -3.85
C GLY A 602 -28.47 16.43 -2.36
N TYR A 603 -29.59 16.09 -1.75
CA TYR A 603 -29.65 15.66 -0.34
C TYR A 603 -29.52 14.15 -0.24
N LYS A 604 -28.67 13.66 0.67
CA LYS A 604 -28.32 12.24 0.77
C LYS A 604 -29.47 11.39 1.30
N ILE A 605 -29.54 10.13 0.85
CA ILE A 605 -30.45 9.11 1.36
C ILE A 605 -29.61 8.11 2.17
N TYR A 606 -29.85 8.07 3.48
CA TYR A 606 -29.17 7.13 4.38
C TYR A 606 -29.94 5.81 4.46
N GLY A 607 -29.26 4.70 4.16
CA GLY A 607 -29.82 3.35 4.12
C GLY A 607 -29.13 2.35 5.05
N GLN A 608 -29.49 1.08 4.86
CA GLN A 608 -28.97 -0.01 5.71
C GLN A 608 -27.48 -0.22 5.47
N GLU A 609 -26.99 0.07 4.27
CA GLU A 609 -25.62 -0.11 3.85
C GLU A 609 -24.63 0.72 4.69
N GLN A 610 -24.99 1.94 5.07
CA GLN A 610 -24.18 2.81 5.95
C GLN A 610 -24.13 2.24 7.36
N VAL A 611 -25.28 1.82 7.90
CA VAL A 611 -25.39 1.27 9.26
C VAL A 611 -24.71 -0.09 9.39
N ILE A 612 -24.82 -0.95 8.38
CA ILE A 612 -24.17 -2.28 8.35
C ILE A 612 -22.65 -2.15 8.28
N ARG A 613 -22.14 -1.20 7.49
CA ARG A 613 -20.70 -0.94 7.32
C ARG A 613 -20.10 -0.04 8.41
N CYS A 614 -20.95 0.55 9.25
CA CYS A 614 -20.56 1.60 10.20
C CYS A 614 -19.84 2.78 9.51
N ASP A 615 -20.28 3.14 8.30
CA ASP A 615 -19.73 4.24 7.50
C ASP A 615 -20.86 5.10 6.95
N ILE A 616 -21.02 6.31 7.52
CA ILE A 616 -22.09 7.24 7.16
C ILE A 616 -21.93 7.79 5.73
N ASN A 617 -20.71 7.83 5.20
CA ASN A 617 -20.42 8.44 3.90
C ASN A 617 -20.62 7.45 2.75
N TYR A 618 -20.72 6.15 3.04
CA TYR A 618 -20.90 5.11 2.05
C TYR A 618 -22.16 5.33 1.20
N GLY A 619 -22.06 5.16 -0.12
CA GLY A 619 -23.19 5.21 -1.05
C GLY A 619 -23.53 6.61 -1.59
N ASP A 620 -24.09 6.63 -2.80
CA ASP A 620 -24.29 7.83 -3.63
C ASP A 620 -25.76 8.02 -4.05
N TYR A 621 -26.69 7.81 -3.11
CA TYR A 621 -28.11 8.03 -3.35
C TYR A 621 -28.53 9.40 -2.86
N TYR A 622 -29.12 10.20 -3.76
CA TYR A 622 -29.54 11.57 -3.47
C TYR A 622 -30.97 11.84 -3.95
N ILE A 623 -31.65 12.80 -3.30
CA ILE A 623 -32.92 13.38 -3.72
C ILE A 623 -32.76 14.89 -3.96
N ASN A 624 -33.68 15.46 -4.74
CA ASN A 624 -33.72 16.91 -4.96
C ASN A 624 -34.29 17.66 -3.74
N GLU A 625 -34.21 18.98 -3.76
CA GLU A 625 -34.67 19.84 -2.66
C GLU A 625 -36.18 19.76 -2.41
N GLU A 626 -36.99 19.68 -3.47
CA GLU A 626 -38.45 19.57 -3.36
C GLU A 626 -38.84 18.31 -2.56
N LYS A 627 -38.25 17.17 -2.92
CA LYS A 627 -38.52 15.89 -2.24
C LYS A 627 -37.96 15.85 -0.83
N PHE A 628 -36.82 16.51 -0.60
CA PHE A 628 -36.25 16.67 0.74
C PHE A 628 -37.18 17.47 1.65
N ARG A 629 -37.77 18.58 1.16
CA ARG A 629 -38.75 19.36 1.92
C ARG A 629 -40.04 18.57 2.21
N GLU A 630 -40.52 17.77 1.26
CA GLU A 630 -41.68 16.88 1.47
C GLU A 630 -41.43 15.85 2.59
N LEU A 631 -40.20 15.32 2.66
CA LEU A 631 -39.78 14.29 3.60
C LEU A 631 -38.99 14.83 4.79
N GLU A 632 -39.11 16.12 5.10
CA GLU A 632 -38.34 16.79 6.16
C GLU A 632 -38.49 16.10 7.52
N SER A 633 -39.63 15.45 7.78
CA SER A 633 -39.84 14.66 9.01
C SER A 633 -38.84 13.51 9.21
N CYS A 634 -38.16 13.05 8.15
CA CYS A 634 -37.17 11.97 8.16
C CYS A 634 -35.73 12.48 8.07
N LYS A 635 -35.52 13.79 8.20
CA LYS A 635 -34.20 14.43 8.19
C LYS A 635 -33.32 13.91 9.32
N VAL A 636 -32.04 13.71 9.02
CA VAL A 636 -31.00 13.40 10.01
C VAL A 636 -30.27 14.65 10.47
N LYS A 637 -29.76 14.61 11.70
CA LYS A 637 -28.85 15.61 12.24
C LYS A 637 -27.70 14.94 13.00
N ALA A 638 -26.67 15.72 13.28
CA ALA A 638 -25.54 15.27 14.09
C ALA A 638 -26.01 14.78 15.46
N GLY A 639 -25.48 13.64 15.89
CA GLY A 639 -25.84 12.96 17.13
C GLY A 639 -27.12 12.12 17.06
N ASP A 640 -27.84 12.10 15.94
CA ASP A 640 -28.91 11.12 15.75
C ASP A 640 -28.36 9.71 15.69
N VAL A 641 -29.13 8.74 16.19
CA VAL A 641 -28.83 7.32 16.16
C VAL A 641 -29.70 6.63 15.12
N LEU A 642 -29.07 5.94 14.18
CA LEU A 642 -29.73 5.22 13.09
C LEU A 642 -29.71 3.71 13.36
N ILE A 643 -30.87 3.06 13.26
CA ILE A 643 -31.06 1.63 13.52
C ILE A 643 -31.72 0.96 12.32
N SER A 644 -31.21 -0.22 11.91
CA SER A 644 -31.78 -1.01 10.82
C SER A 644 -33.07 -1.73 11.24
N LEU A 645 -34.09 -1.72 10.36
CA LEU A 645 -35.39 -2.36 10.58
C LEU A 645 -35.48 -3.81 10.08
N VAL A 646 -34.60 -4.26 9.18
CA VAL A 646 -34.76 -5.53 8.43
C VAL A 646 -33.44 -6.30 8.29
N GLY A 647 -33.46 -7.60 8.59
CA GLY A 647 -32.47 -8.59 8.14
C GLY A 647 -31.16 -8.69 8.92
N THR A 648 -30.85 -7.70 9.78
CA THR A 648 -29.72 -7.77 10.74
C THR A 648 -30.07 -6.97 11.99
N TYR A 649 -30.50 -7.65 13.05
CA TYR A 649 -30.72 -7.00 14.34
C TYR A 649 -29.40 -6.47 14.93
N GLY A 650 -29.46 -5.35 15.65
CA GLY A 650 -28.33 -4.80 16.41
C GLY A 650 -27.34 -3.93 15.63
N LYS A 651 -27.56 -3.68 14.33
CA LYS A 651 -26.75 -2.71 13.57
C LYS A 651 -27.26 -1.29 13.83
N ILE A 652 -26.37 -0.47 14.38
CA ILE A 652 -26.64 0.87 14.91
C ILE A 652 -25.47 1.80 14.57
N LEU A 653 -25.76 3.06 14.23
CA LEU A 653 -24.78 4.07 13.83
C LEU A 653 -25.13 5.42 14.44
N ILE A 654 -24.14 6.16 14.94
CA ILE A 654 -24.30 7.55 15.37
C ILE A 654 -23.93 8.46 14.20
N VAL A 655 -24.79 9.42 13.86
CA VAL A 655 -24.52 10.42 12.83
C VAL A 655 -23.46 11.39 13.34
N PRO A 656 -22.28 11.50 12.69
CA PRO A 656 -21.21 12.38 13.14
C PRO A 656 -21.51 13.86 12.89
N GLU A 657 -20.74 14.75 13.53
CA GLU A 657 -20.84 16.21 13.33
C GLU A 657 -20.68 16.61 11.86
N LYS A 658 -19.72 16.00 11.17
CA LYS A 658 -19.50 16.19 9.72
C LYS A 658 -20.25 15.11 8.94
N HIS A 659 -21.41 15.45 8.41
CA HIS A 659 -22.22 14.60 7.53
C HIS A 659 -22.91 15.42 6.45
N GLU A 660 -23.33 14.77 5.37
CA GLU A 660 -24.11 15.42 4.31
C GLU A 660 -25.57 15.60 4.74
N PRO A 661 -26.24 16.72 4.41
CA PRO A 661 -27.64 16.90 4.73
C PRO A 661 -28.49 15.86 3.96
N GLY A 662 -29.40 15.19 4.67
CA GLY A 662 -30.15 14.10 4.08
C GLY A 662 -31.29 13.55 4.93
N ILE A 663 -31.93 12.50 4.44
CA ILE A 663 -33.02 11.78 5.11
C ILE A 663 -32.71 10.29 5.24
N ILE A 664 -33.34 9.61 6.19
CA ILE A 664 -33.31 8.15 6.26
C ILE A 664 -34.22 7.50 5.21
N ASN A 665 -33.83 6.32 4.75
CA ASN A 665 -34.63 5.48 3.86
C ASN A 665 -35.70 4.66 4.64
N PRO A 666 -36.65 3.99 3.95
CA PRO A 666 -37.73 3.23 4.57
C PRO A 666 -37.32 2.09 5.52
N ARG A 667 -36.05 1.65 5.48
CA ARG A 667 -35.55 0.50 6.24
C ARG A 667 -34.72 0.91 7.46
N LEU A 668 -34.67 2.20 7.76
CA LEU A 668 -34.02 2.74 8.94
C LEU A 668 -35.02 3.38 9.88
N LEU A 669 -34.58 3.51 11.13
CA LEU A 669 -35.21 4.28 12.18
C LEU A 669 -34.20 5.24 12.76
N LYS A 670 -34.65 6.47 13.02
CA LYS A 670 -33.89 7.56 13.61
C LYS A 670 -34.35 7.82 15.04
N ILE A 671 -33.40 7.94 15.96
CA ILE A 671 -33.59 8.37 17.34
C ILE A 671 -32.72 9.59 17.61
N THR A 672 -33.30 10.62 18.20
CA THR A 672 -32.59 11.74 18.79
C THR A 672 -32.68 11.59 20.30
N LEU A 673 -31.53 11.37 20.95
CA LEU A 673 -31.46 11.13 22.39
C LEU A 673 -31.42 12.44 23.17
N ASP A 674 -32.03 12.44 24.36
CA ASP A 674 -31.92 13.53 25.32
C ASP A 674 -30.53 13.51 25.97
N LYS A 675 -29.69 14.48 25.55
CA LYS A 675 -28.30 14.62 26.01
C LYS A 675 -28.18 14.86 27.53
N GLN A 676 -29.26 15.26 28.22
CA GLN A 676 -29.27 15.42 29.67
C GLN A 676 -29.50 14.10 30.42
N LYS A 677 -30.00 13.07 29.73
CA LYS A 677 -30.33 11.76 30.33
C LYS A 677 -29.34 10.68 29.92
N ILE A 678 -28.94 10.64 28.65
CA ILE A 678 -28.14 9.55 28.10
C ILE A 678 -27.14 10.00 27.04
N LEU A 679 -25.95 9.40 27.07
CA LEU A 679 -24.94 9.57 26.02
C LEU A 679 -25.26 8.65 24.83
N ALA A 680 -25.11 9.16 23.61
CA ALA A 680 -25.34 8.36 22.41
C ALA A 680 -24.41 7.13 22.31
N THR A 681 -23.16 7.29 22.73
CA THR A 681 -22.18 6.19 22.79
C THR A 681 -22.58 5.11 23.79
N TYR A 682 -23.01 5.51 25.00
CA TYR A 682 -23.53 4.57 26.00
C TYR A 682 -24.80 3.87 25.50
N PHE A 683 -25.72 4.60 24.88
CA PHE A 683 -26.94 4.01 24.30
C PHE A 683 -26.60 2.91 23.27
N VAL A 684 -25.62 3.14 22.41
CA VAL A 684 -25.16 2.15 21.43
C VAL A 684 -24.65 0.88 22.10
N GLU A 685 -23.80 1.00 23.12
CA GLU A 685 -23.25 -0.16 23.82
C GLU A 685 -24.29 -0.88 24.67
N ALA A 686 -25.21 -0.15 25.30
CA ALA A 686 -26.35 -0.72 26.03
C ALA A 686 -27.33 -1.46 25.11
N PHE A 687 -27.59 -0.90 23.91
CA PHE A 687 -28.48 -1.51 22.92
C PHE A 687 -27.93 -2.82 22.34
N ARG A 688 -26.60 -2.99 22.35
CA ARG A 688 -25.90 -4.19 21.88
C ARG A 688 -25.85 -5.32 22.92
N GLN A 689 -26.27 -5.07 24.16
CA GLN A 689 -26.27 -6.09 25.21
C GLN A 689 -27.25 -7.22 24.90
N GLU A 690 -26.92 -8.42 25.36
CA GLU A 690 -27.74 -9.63 25.18
C GLU A 690 -29.15 -9.46 25.78
N THR A 691 -29.26 -8.74 26.90
CA THR A 691 -30.53 -8.40 27.55
C THR A 691 -31.51 -7.63 26.67
N VAL A 692 -31.02 -6.79 25.74
CA VAL A 692 -31.87 -6.07 24.77
C VAL A 692 -32.23 -7.00 23.61
N THR A 693 -31.28 -7.85 23.18
CA THR A 693 -31.50 -8.85 22.14
C THR A 693 -32.60 -9.84 22.53
N GLU A 694 -32.59 -10.31 23.78
CA GLU A 694 -33.65 -11.18 24.34
C GLU A 694 -35.00 -10.47 24.41
N GLN A 695 -35.04 -9.20 24.82
CA GLN A 695 -36.28 -8.41 24.82
C GLN A 695 -36.89 -8.30 23.41
N VAL A 696 -36.06 -8.07 22.39
CA VAL A 696 -36.51 -8.03 20.99
C VAL A 696 -37.04 -9.39 20.56
N ALA A 697 -36.33 -10.48 20.85
CA ALA A 697 -36.76 -11.83 20.50
C ALA A 697 -38.11 -12.20 21.12
N ASN A 698 -38.34 -11.81 22.38
CA ASN A 698 -39.60 -12.08 23.09
C ASN A 698 -40.77 -11.21 22.59
N LEU A 699 -40.50 -10.03 22.04
CA LEU A 699 -41.53 -9.08 21.58
C LEU A 699 -41.86 -9.22 20.09
N SER A 700 -40.99 -9.86 19.30
CA SER A 700 -41.18 -10.12 17.87
C SER A 700 -41.97 -11.42 17.63
N TYR A 701 -43.30 -11.37 17.77
CA TYR A 701 -44.19 -12.47 17.35
C TYR A 701 -44.50 -12.36 15.83
N GLY A 702 -43.87 -13.19 14.99
CA GLY A 702 -44.21 -13.33 13.56
C GLY A 702 -43.08 -13.93 12.70
N GLY A 703 -43.38 -14.95 11.89
CA GLY A 703 -42.39 -15.83 11.25
C GLY A 703 -41.41 -15.22 10.22
N THR A 704 -40.32 -15.98 10.01
CA THR A 704 -39.30 -15.99 8.94
C THR A 704 -38.59 -14.70 8.53
N MET A 705 -39.08 -13.50 8.88
CA MET A 705 -38.33 -12.25 8.76
C MET A 705 -38.51 -11.38 9.99
N ASP A 706 -37.40 -11.26 10.67
CA ASP A 706 -37.16 -10.53 11.89
C ASP A 706 -37.17 -9.00 11.64
N ILE A 707 -38.30 -8.34 11.91
CA ILE A 707 -38.51 -6.91 11.67
C ILE A 707 -38.69 -6.16 13.00
N LEU A 708 -37.75 -5.25 13.30
CA LEU A 708 -37.84 -4.40 14.48
C LEU A 708 -38.84 -3.26 14.23
N SER A 709 -40.01 -3.26 14.88
CA SER A 709 -41.00 -2.18 14.70
C SER A 709 -40.73 -0.99 15.63
N LEU A 710 -41.21 0.21 15.25
CA LEU A 710 -41.17 1.41 16.10
C LEU A 710 -41.83 1.18 17.46
N LYS A 711 -42.90 0.39 17.52
CA LYS A 711 -43.62 0.06 18.76
C LYS A 711 -42.77 -0.80 19.69
N VAL A 712 -42.11 -1.83 19.13
CA VAL A 712 -41.21 -2.71 19.90
C VAL A 712 -40.05 -1.89 20.45
N LEU A 713 -39.39 -1.09 19.59
CA LEU A 713 -38.26 -0.26 20.00
C LEU A 713 -38.60 0.67 21.17
N LYS A 714 -39.76 1.35 21.14
CA LYS A 714 -40.20 2.23 22.23
C LYS A 714 -40.28 1.51 23.58
N SER A 715 -40.74 0.26 23.57
CA SER A 715 -40.96 -0.55 24.77
C SER A 715 -39.71 -1.24 25.31
N LEU A 716 -38.62 -1.28 24.55
CA LEU A 716 -37.36 -1.87 25.01
C LEU A 716 -36.82 -1.06 26.19
N LYS A 717 -36.29 -1.75 27.19
CA LYS A 717 -35.71 -1.14 28.38
C LYS A 717 -34.21 -1.33 28.42
N ILE A 718 -33.50 -0.27 28.79
CA ILE A 718 -32.06 -0.30 29.00
C ILE A 718 -31.71 0.25 30.41
N PRO A 719 -30.63 -0.23 31.03
CA PRO A 719 -30.17 0.30 32.31
C PRO A 719 -29.67 1.74 32.15
N LEU A 720 -30.09 2.63 33.06
CA LEU A 720 -29.74 4.05 33.01
C LEU A 720 -28.98 4.49 34.28
N PRO A 721 -27.64 4.34 34.30
CA PRO A 721 -26.81 4.91 35.37
C PRO A 721 -26.64 6.43 35.21
N PRO A 722 -26.11 7.14 36.22
CA PRO A 722 -25.76 8.55 36.11
C PRO A 722 -24.80 8.83 34.94
N LEU A 723 -24.89 10.03 34.32
CA LEU A 723 -24.07 10.39 33.15
C LEU A 723 -22.57 10.20 33.36
N ALA A 724 -22.04 10.50 34.54
CA ALA A 724 -20.62 10.29 34.86
C ALA A 724 -20.24 8.80 34.82
N THR A 725 -21.12 7.92 35.29
CA THR A 725 -20.94 6.46 35.21
C THR A 725 -21.07 5.96 33.78
N GLN A 726 -21.99 6.52 32.99
CA GLN A 726 -22.09 6.21 31.55
C GLN A 726 -20.78 6.55 30.81
N GLN A 727 -20.18 7.70 31.10
CA GLN A 727 -18.88 8.11 30.53
C GLN A 727 -17.77 7.13 30.90
N ALA A 728 -17.70 6.72 32.17
CA ALA A 728 -16.69 5.77 32.64
C ALA A 728 -16.83 4.40 31.94
N ILE A 729 -18.05 3.87 31.85
CA ILE A 729 -18.34 2.60 31.16
C ILE A 729 -17.94 2.67 29.68
N VAL A 730 -18.31 3.76 28.99
CA VAL A 730 -17.94 3.94 27.58
C VAL A 730 -16.43 4.01 27.41
N ALA A 731 -15.73 4.77 28.26
CA ALA A 731 -14.28 4.89 28.18
C ALA A 731 -13.56 3.54 28.41
N GLU A 732 -14.07 2.72 29.35
CA GLU A 732 -13.56 1.37 29.60
C GLU A 732 -13.78 0.45 28.39
N ILE A 733 -15.00 0.43 27.83
CA ILE A 733 -15.32 -0.35 26.63
C ILE A 733 -14.48 0.11 25.43
N GLU A 734 -14.30 1.41 25.23
CA GLU A 734 -13.47 1.95 24.15
C GLU A 734 -11.99 1.54 24.31
N ALA A 735 -11.48 1.53 25.55
CA ALA A 735 -10.13 1.06 25.84
C ALA A 735 -9.97 -0.44 25.56
N GLU A 736 -10.93 -1.27 25.96
CA GLU A 736 -10.94 -2.70 25.65
C GLU A 736 -11.05 -2.95 24.14
N GLN A 737 -11.96 -2.25 23.46
CA GLN A 737 -12.15 -2.36 22.01
C GLN A 737 -10.89 -1.95 21.25
N ALA A 738 -10.12 -0.97 21.73
CA ALA A 738 -8.83 -0.61 21.16
C ALA A 738 -7.81 -1.76 21.27
N LEU A 739 -7.75 -2.44 22.43
CA LEU A 739 -6.90 -3.62 22.63
C LEU A 739 -7.33 -4.80 21.73
N VAL A 740 -8.63 -5.02 21.60
CA VAL A 740 -9.20 -6.06 20.74
C VAL A 740 -8.92 -5.73 19.27
N ALA A 741 -9.07 -4.47 18.85
CA ALA A 741 -8.78 -4.03 17.48
C ALA A 741 -7.29 -4.23 17.11
N ALA A 742 -6.37 -4.06 18.06
CA ALA A 742 -4.95 -4.32 17.85
C ALA A 742 -4.65 -5.79 17.47
N ASN A 743 -5.54 -6.74 17.81
CA ASN A 743 -5.41 -8.14 17.36
C ASN A 743 -5.53 -8.28 15.83
N ARG A 744 -6.22 -7.37 15.14
CA ARG A 744 -6.26 -7.37 13.66
C ARG A 744 -4.89 -7.07 13.08
N GLU A 745 -4.20 -6.08 13.63
CA GLU A 745 -2.84 -5.73 13.23
C GLU A 745 -1.86 -6.85 13.58
N LEU A 746 -2.03 -7.48 14.75
CA LEU A 746 -1.24 -8.64 15.17
C LEU A 746 -1.35 -9.80 14.17
N ILE A 747 -2.57 -10.12 13.70
CA ILE A 747 -2.79 -11.13 12.66
C ILE A 747 -2.01 -10.78 11.40
N THR A 748 -2.16 -9.57 10.88
CA THR A 748 -1.45 -9.13 9.66
C THR A 748 0.07 -9.20 9.81
N ARG A 749 0.63 -8.75 10.94
CA ARG A 749 2.08 -8.81 11.20
C ARG A 749 2.60 -10.24 11.25
N PHE A 750 1.87 -11.17 11.88
CA PHE A 750 2.30 -12.56 11.96
C PHE A 750 2.10 -13.32 10.65
N GLU A 751 1.08 -12.98 9.86
CA GLU A 751 0.95 -13.48 8.48
C GLU A 751 2.15 -13.05 7.62
N GLN A 752 2.59 -11.80 7.75
CA GLN A 752 3.83 -11.32 7.10
C GLN A 752 5.07 -12.07 7.59
N LYS A 753 5.20 -12.38 8.89
CA LYS A 753 6.30 -13.19 9.42
C LYS A 753 6.32 -14.60 8.84
N ILE A 754 5.15 -15.23 8.66
CA ILE A 754 5.05 -16.53 7.97
C ILE A 754 5.54 -16.39 6.53
N GLN A 755 5.06 -15.38 5.79
CA GLN A 755 5.51 -15.15 4.41
C GLN A 755 7.02 -14.90 4.34
N ALA A 756 7.57 -14.13 5.28
CA ALA A 756 9.00 -13.88 5.35
C ALA A 756 9.79 -15.18 5.64
N THR A 757 9.32 -15.99 6.58
CA THR A 757 9.95 -17.27 6.93
C THR A 757 9.99 -18.22 5.72
N LEU A 758 8.91 -18.25 4.94
CA LEU A 758 8.86 -19.02 3.70
C LEU A 758 9.77 -18.42 2.63
N ALA A 759 9.74 -17.10 2.42
CA ALA A 759 10.60 -16.43 1.46
C ALA A 759 12.10 -16.73 1.73
N ARG A 760 12.53 -16.73 2.99
CA ARG A 760 13.90 -17.10 3.43
C ARG A 760 14.35 -18.46 2.91
N VAL A 761 13.46 -19.44 2.80
CA VAL A 761 13.83 -20.82 2.42
C VAL A 761 13.66 -21.10 0.93
N TRP A 762 12.77 -20.38 0.24
CA TRP A 762 12.56 -20.49 -1.21
C TRP A 762 13.42 -19.52 -2.03
N GLY A 763 14.35 -18.81 -1.38
CA GLY A 763 15.16 -17.77 -2.04
C GLY A 763 14.32 -16.60 -2.56
N GLY A 764 13.10 -16.43 -2.04
CA GLY A 764 12.30 -15.24 -2.23
C GLY A 764 12.82 -14.16 -1.28
N GLU A 765 12.98 -12.94 -1.77
CA GLU A 765 13.40 -11.83 -0.92
C GLU A 765 12.45 -11.68 0.27
N THR A 766 13.01 -11.71 1.48
CA THR A 766 12.32 -11.27 2.69
C THR A 766 12.44 -9.76 2.78
N GLU A 767 11.38 -9.03 2.45
CA GLU A 767 11.24 -7.66 2.93
C GLU A 767 11.02 -7.71 4.45
N GLY A 768 11.98 -7.14 5.19
CA GLY A 768 11.81 -6.58 6.54
C GLY A 768 11.17 -7.47 7.61
N GLY A 769 11.97 -8.28 8.30
CA GLY A 769 11.61 -8.77 9.65
C GLY A 769 11.80 -7.68 10.70
N PRO A 770 10.93 -7.55 11.71
CA PRO A 770 11.06 -6.52 12.74
C PRO A 770 12.17 -6.89 13.74
N GLN A 771 13.17 -6.01 13.87
CA GLN A 771 13.96 -5.85 15.10
C GLN A 771 13.31 -4.81 16.00
#